data_AF-A0A942I082-F1
#
_entry.id   AF-A0A942I082-F1
#
_cell.length_a   1.000
_cell.length_b   1.000
_cell.length_c   1.000
_cell.angle_alpha   90.00
_cell.angle_beta   90.00
_cell.angle_gamma   90.00
#
_symmetry.space_group_name_H-M   'P 1'
#
loop_
_entity.id
_entity.type
_entity.pdbx_description
1 polymer ?
#
loop_
_entity_poly.entity_id
_entity_poly.type
_entity_poly.pdbx_seq_one_letter_code
_entity_poly.pdbx_strand_id
1 'polypeptide(L)'
;MTQFKNRKEAGLALAERLNSFKKDHPLILAIPRGGVPVAFEVAQGLETDLDLLMVKKIGTPDYPEVAIGAVSEDGRPRYDESLMKRLGILKSSLKPLVEKKKEELREQIREFRGMKSAVSVEGRTVIIVDDGIATGTTLKAAMDLLLLRKPKKIIVATPVAPKETVKELSKIADELICLLTPSPFYAVSDYYSDFKQVANEEVKKLIQSASQEQEEPFYREMVFRDGDAELKADLQLVEEMKGVVVFAHGSGSSRQSPRNKYVAQELNKAGYGTLLADLLTEKEASDRKNVFDIDLLVQRVLKATDTMMPYLPSFDVPIAYFGASTGAAAALGATAKSPREIFAVISRGGRPDLARTYLSQVKAPTLLIVGAEDSQVIPLNQSAAERLKNVKLVLVPRATHLFEEPGTLEEVVEYSLDWLEQFSPQPKVTLNPVEGVVREIQSLAQPIKSEGAWNNLIQQIAKAKVVMLGEATHGSAEFYSVRRMISEKLIRDHGFDFIAVEGDWPDCQKLNEYIRTGAGGSAQNIMRQFHRWPTWMWANNETASLIEWMQSFQAGFFGLDVYSLFESMDYVKAYAQQNLEPALAEAIQKRYAGFDPFERNEKAYAQFLLKFPEGFRGEVIQNLRELLRVRLADVGEGNLGLFSAQQNARIVKNAEEYYRSMVFGGADSWNVRDQHMIETLDLLLHRGPQPRKAIVWAHNSHIGDYHATSMLEEGYVNLGGLAREKFGQDQVALVGFGSYQGEVLASPAWDSPETVTSLPEARESSFEFYCHKASKTINSQRFYMTFDSAARNSILGKRRYGHRAVGVVYEPRFENHGRNYVPSVMAQRYDAFVYIDRTSALRSIPTIKTTQELPETWPGGV
;
A
#
# COMPACT_ATOMS: atom_id res chain seq x y z
N MET A 1 27.99 16.94 -19.22
CA MET A 1 28.25 15.75 -18.39
C MET A 1 29.28 14.88 -19.09
N THR A 2 30.16 14.23 -18.34
CA THR A 2 31.13 13.25 -18.87
C THR A 2 30.77 11.80 -18.50
N GLN A 3 29.86 11.61 -17.54
CA GLN A 3 29.41 10.32 -17.01
C GLN A 3 28.00 10.49 -16.38
N PHE A 4 27.21 9.41 -16.32
CA PHE A 4 25.94 9.31 -15.58
C PHE A 4 26.16 8.54 -14.26
N LYS A 5 25.38 8.81 -13.21
CA LYS A 5 25.41 8.06 -11.96
C LYS A 5 24.91 6.63 -12.15
N ASN A 6 23.80 6.44 -12.86
CA ASN A 6 23.18 5.14 -13.13
C ASN A 6 22.22 5.23 -14.33
N ARG A 7 21.64 4.09 -14.74
CA ARG A 7 20.67 4.00 -15.84
C ARG A 7 19.43 4.89 -15.67
N LYS A 8 18.99 5.11 -14.43
CA LYS A 8 17.85 5.96 -14.14
C LYS A 8 18.14 7.43 -14.47
N GLU A 9 19.28 7.96 -14.04
CA GLU A 9 19.68 9.34 -14.40
C GLU A 9 19.81 9.50 -15.92
N ALA A 10 20.43 8.52 -16.58
CA ALA A 10 20.57 8.53 -18.03
C ALA A 10 19.21 8.52 -18.75
N GLY A 11 18.23 7.75 -18.24
CA GLY A 11 16.87 7.71 -18.77
C GLY A 11 16.13 9.04 -18.61
N LEU A 12 16.23 9.69 -17.44
CA LEU A 12 15.63 11.01 -17.20
C LEU A 12 16.20 12.09 -18.14
N ALA A 13 17.52 12.12 -18.31
CA ALA A 13 18.18 13.04 -19.23
C ALA A 13 17.77 12.79 -20.69
N LEU A 14 17.58 11.52 -21.06
CA LEU A 14 17.14 11.12 -22.40
C LEU A 14 15.67 11.50 -22.64
N ALA A 15 14.82 11.35 -21.62
CA ALA A 15 13.40 11.74 -21.66
C ALA A 15 13.25 13.25 -21.92
N GLU A 16 14.04 14.08 -21.23
CA GLU A 16 14.05 15.54 -21.44
C GLU A 16 14.40 15.89 -22.89
N ARG A 17 15.40 15.21 -23.47
CA ARG A 17 15.80 15.44 -24.86
C ARG A 17 14.74 15.00 -25.87
N LEU A 18 13.93 14.00 -25.51
CA LEU A 18 12.85 13.44 -26.34
C LEU A 18 11.51 14.15 -26.16
N ASN A 19 11.39 15.15 -25.29
CA ASN A 19 10.11 15.77 -24.94
C ASN A 19 9.32 16.31 -26.15
N SER A 20 10.00 16.68 -27.25
CA SER A 20 9.34 17.09 -28.50
C SER A 20 8.46 16.01 -29.12
N PHE A 21 8.73 14.73 -28.85
CA PHE A 21 7.97 13.59 -29.37
C PHE A 21 6.75 13.23 -28.53
N LYS A 22 6.58 13.82 -27.34
CA LYS A 22 5.46 13.53 -26.43
C LYS A 22 4.09 13.63 -27.13
N LYS A 23 3.91 14.63 -28.00
CA LYS A 23 2.67 14.88 -28.75
C LYS A 23 2.32 13.80 -29.78
N ASP A 24 3.30 12.99 -30.20
CA ASP A 24 3.10 11.93 -31.19
C ASP A 24 2.70 10.59 -30.55
N HIS A 25 2.57 10.52 -29.21
CA HIS A 25 2.30 9.31 -28.42
C HIS A 25 3.10 8.07 -28.90
N PRO A 26 4.45 8.18 -28.92
CA PRO A 26 5.30 7.16 -29.52
C PRO A 26 5.34 5.89 -28.68
N LEU A 27 5.42 4.72 -29.32
CA LEU A 27 5.68 3.48 -28.57
C LEU A 27 7.17 3.41 -28.20
N ILE A 28 7.47 3.29 -26.90
CA ILE A 28 8.84 3.03 -26.44
C ILE A 28 9.12 1.53 -26.50
N LEU A 29 10.19 1.16 -27.21
CA LEU A 29 10.66 -0.21 -27.33
C LEU A 29 12.03 -0.37 -26.68
N ALA A 30 12.08 -1.06 -25.53
CA ALA A 30 13.31 -1.29 -24.79
C ALA A 30 14.06 -2.52 -25.28
N ILE A 31 15.39 -2.44 -25.44
CA ILE A 31 16.23 -3.61 -25.67
C ILE A 31 16.60 -4.24 -24.30
N PRO A 32 16.19 -5.48 -24.00
CA PRO A 32 16.55 -6.12 -22.73
C PRO A 32 18.04 -6.48 -22.66
N ARG A 33 18.66 -6.45 -21.48
CA ARG A 33 18.09 -6.11 -20.16
C ARG A 33 18.40 -4.67 -19.74
N GLY A 34 19.59 -4.18 -20.10
CA GLY A 34 20.11 -2.88 -19.71
C GLY A 34 19.28 -1.69 -20.17
N GLY A 35 18.69 -1.77 -21.36
CA GLY A 35 17.83 -0.71 -21.90
C GLY A 35 16.50 -0.52 -21.15
N VAL A 36 16.01 -1.51 -20.41
CA VAL A 36 14.67 -1.46 -19.79
C VAL A 36 14.55 -0.37 -18.70
N PRO A 37 15.47 -0.24 -17.72
CA PRO A 37 15.44 0.86 -16.76
C PRO A 37 15.54 2.25 -17.40
N VAL A 38 16.28 2.39 -18.52
CA VAL A 38 16.39 3.67 -19.24
C VAL A 38 15.09 3.98 -19.97
N ALA A 39 14.56 2.99 -20.69
CA ALA A 39 13.31 3.09 -21.44
C ALA A 39 12.10 3.34 -20.54
N PHE A 40 12.09 2.78 -19.33
CA PHE A 40 11.06 3.03 -18.34
C PHE A 40 10.97 4.53 -17.97
N GLU A 41 12.10 5.15 -17.64
CA GLU A 41 12.14 6.58 -17.31
C GLU A 41 11.79 7.45 -18.54
N VAL A 42 12.16 7.02 -19.76
CA VAL A 42 11.75 7.69 -21.01
C VAL A 42 10.24 7.60 -21.24
N ALA A 43 9.64 6.42 -21.07
CA ALA A 43 8.21 6.20 -21.22
C ALA A 43 7.41 7.02 -20.19
N GLN A 44 7.88 7.06 -18.94
CA GLN A 44 7.30 7.88 -17.88
C GLN A 44 7.42 9.39 -18.18
N GLY A 45 8.58 9.86 -18.62
CA GLY A 45 8.76 11.28 -18.96
C GLY A 45 7.95 11.74 -20.18
N LEU A 46 7.63 10.82 -21.10
CA LEU A 46 6.81 11.09 -22.29
C LEU A 46 5.34 10.71 -22.12
N GLU A 47 4.92 10.12 -21.00
CA GLU A 47 3.55 9.64 -20.75
C GLU A 47 3.04 8.75 -21.89
N THR A 48 3.76 7.66 -22.18
CA THR A 48 3.44 6.79 -23.31
C THR A 48 3.77 5.32 -23.09
N ASP A 49 3.29 4.45 -23.98
CA ASP A 49 3.39 3.00 -23.85
C ASP A 49 4.87 2.53 -23.86
N LEU A 50 5.18 1.53 -23.03
CA LEU A 50 6.45 0.81 -23.00
C LEU A 50 6.23 -0.67 -23.34
N ASP A 51 7.00 -1.19 -24.29
CA ASP A 51 7.09 -2.63 -24.55
C ASP A 51 8.55 -3.04 -24.84
N LEU A 52 8.80 -4.35 -24.94
CA LEU A 52 10.12 -4.92 -25.16
C LEU A 52 10.39 -5.18 -26.65
N LEU A 53 11.62 -4.88 -27.10
CA LEU A 53 12.11 -5.28 -28.42
C LEU A 53 12.84 -6.62 -28.32
N MET A 54 12.08 -7.70 -28.47
CA MET A 54 12.57 -9.07 -28.30
C MET A 54 13.26 -9.58 -29.56
N VAL A 55 14.60 -9.57 -29.56
CA VAL A 55 15.45 -10.02 -30.68
C VAL A 55 16.63 -10.87 -30.22
N LYS A 56 17.02 -11.88 -31.01
CA LYS A 56 18.24 -12.68 -30.80
C LYS A 56 19.11 -12.68 -32.05
N LYS A 57 20.40 -12.40 -31.89
CA LYS A 57 21.38 -12.45 -32.99
C LYS A 57 21.67 -13.89 -33.42
N ILE A 58 21.94 -14.06 -34.70
CA ILE A 58 22.46 -15.27 -35.31
C ILE A 58 23.94 -14.99 -35.63
N GLY A 59 24.83 -15.60 -34.85
CA GLY A 59 26.28 -15.52 -35.07
C GLY A 59 26.74 -16.41 -36.23
N THR A 60 27.98 -16.27 -36.68
CA THR A 60 28.59 -17.29 -37.55
C THR A 60 28.86 -18.58 -36.75
N PRO A 61 28.94 -19.75 -37.41
CA PRO A 61 29.30 -21.00 -36.73
C PRO A 61 30.66 -20.96 -36.03
N ASP A 62 31.67 -20.34 -36.66
CA ASP A 62 33.05 -20.35 -36.19
C ASP A 62 33.38 -19.15 -35.28
N TYR A 63 32.64 -18.06 -35.41
CA TYR A 63 32.81 -16.80 -34.66
C TYR A 63 31.44 -16.27 -34.20
N PRO A 64 30.90 -16.77 -33.06
CA PRO A 64 29.56 -16.42 -32.57
C PRO A 64 29.32 -14.92 -32.34
N GLU A 65 30.40 -14.15 -32.12
CA GLU A 65 30.41 -12.70 -31.96
C GLU A 65 30.16 -11.94 -33.26
N VAL A 66 30.44 -12.55 -34.42
CA VAL A 66 30.16 -11.98 -35.73
C VAL A 66 28.71 -12.28 -36.10
N ALA A 67 27.83 -11.28 -36.02
CA ALA A 67 26.41 -11.45 -36.35
C ALA A 67 26.19 -11.45 -37.86
N ILE A 68 25.61 -12.54 -38.38
CA ILE A 68 25.19 -12.70 -39.78
C ILE A 68 23.68 -12.63 -39.95
N GLY A 69 22.94 -12.42 -38.87
CA GLY A 69 21.49 -12.33 -38.89
C GLY A 69 20.88 -12.12 -37.51
N ALA A 70 19.54 -12.15 -37.44
CA ALA A 70 18.78 -12.16 -36.21
C ALA A 70 17.41 -12.83 -36.38
N VAL A 71 16.77 -13.17 -35.25
CA VAL A 71 15.41 -13.67 -35.18
C VAL A 71 14.59 -12.82 -34.21
N SER A 72 13.33 -12.58 -34.58
CA SER A 72 12.33 -11.83 -33.80
C SER A 72 11.25 -12.77 -33.27
N GLU A 73 10.35 -12.21 -32.45
CA GLU A 73 9.16 -12.88 -31.93
C GLU A 73 8.26 -13.52 -33.00
N ASP A 74 8.26 -13.02 -34.24
CA ASP A 74 7.51 -13.62 -35.36
C ASP A 74 8.11 -14.96 -35.86
N GLY A 75 9.25 -15.37 -35.30
CA GLY A 75 9.92 -16.63 -35.58
C GLY A 75 10.57 -16.69 -36.98
N ARG A 76 10.70 -15.57 -37.70
CA ARG A 76 11.33 -15.54 -39.03
C ARG A 76 12.78 -15.06 -38.90
N PRO A 77 13.78 -15.89 -39.27
CA PRO A 77 15.18 -15.45 -39.26
C PRO A 77 15.46 -14.52 -40.45
N ARG A 78 16.26 -13.48 -40.22
CA ARG A 78 16.83 -12.63 -41.26
C ARG A 78 18.34 -12.69 -41.24
N TYR A 79 18.92 -12.59 -42.43
CA TYR A 79 20.36 -12.74 -42.64
C TYR A 79 20.92 -11.60 -43.48
N ASP A 80 22.17 -11.23 -43.21
CA ASP A 80 22.97 -10.40 -44.11
C ASP A 80 23.52 -11.28 -45.26
N GLU A 81 22.81 -11.26 -46.38
CA GLU A 81 23.16 -12.09 -47.54
C GLU A 81 24.51 -11.71 -48.16
N SER A 82 24.93 -10.44 -48.04
CA SER A 82 26.22 -9.96 -48.54
C SER A 82 27.36 -10.52 -47.70
N LEU A 83 27.23 -10.46 -46.38
CA LEU A 83 28.21 -11.01 -45.44
C LEU A 83 28.29 -12.55 -45.54
N MET A 84 27.14 -13.23 -45.64
CA MET A 84 27.11 -14.68 -45.85
C MET A 84 27.84 -15.09 -47.14
N LYS A 85 27.65 -14.35 -48.23
CA LYS A 85 28.33 -14.61 -49.51
C LYS A 85 29.84 -14.39 -49.41
N ARG A 86 30.29 -13.36 -48.69
CA ARG A 86 31.72 -13.10 -48.43
C ARG A 86 32.38 -14.16 -47.56
N LEU A 87 31.64 -14.72 -46.60
CA LEU A 87 32.13 -15.74 -45.67
C LEU A 87 31.89 -17.18 -46.17
N GLY A 88 31.25 -17.37 -47.32
CA GLY A 88 30.96 -18.70 -47.88
C GLY A 88 29.92 -19.51 -47.08
N ILE A 89 29.06 -18.85 -46.31
CA ILE A 89 28.10 -19.51 -45.41
C ILE A 89 26.78 -19.76 -46.15
N LEU A 90 26.31 -21.01 -46.16
CA LEU A 90 25.02 -21.40 -46.72
C LEU A 90 23.89 -21.23 -45.70
N LYS A 91 22.70 -20.77 -46.13
CA LYS A 91 21.53 -20.64 -45.24
C LYS A 91 21.13 -21.97 -44.58
N SER A 92 21.35 -23.10 -45.26
CA SER A 92 21.05 -24.43 -44.75
C SER A 92 21.90 -24.83 -43.54
N SER A 93 23.15 -24.37 -43.44
CA SER A 93 24.03 -24.70 -42.30
C SER A 93 23.66 -23.95 -41.02
N LEU A 94 22.89 -22.87 -41.12
CA LEU A 94 22.45 -22.06 -39.98
C LEU A 94 21.15 -22.53 -39.34
N LYS A 95 20.44 -23.49 -39.96
CA LYS A 95 19.13 -23.96 -39.48
C LYS A 95 19.15 -24.42 -38.02
N PRO A 96 20.13 -25.22 -37.54
CA PRO A 96 20.18 -25.63 -36.13
C PRO A 96 20.41 -24.45 -35.19
N LEU A 97 21.29 -23.51 -35.57
CA LEU A 97 21.58 -22.31 -34.79
C LEU A 97 20.36 -21.40 -34.68
N VAL A 98 19.60 -21.28 -35.76
CA VAL A 98 18.37 -20.48 -35.80
C VAL A 98 17.26 -21.07 -34.93
N GLU A 99 17.03 -22.38 -35.00
CA GLU A 99 16.00 -23.01 -34.17
C GLU A 99 16.35 -22.90 -32.68
N LYS A 100 17.63 -23.07 -32.32
CA LYS A 100 18.11 -22.80 -30.96
C LYS A 100 17.84 -21.36 -30.53
N LYS A 101 18.12 -20.37 -31.39
CA LYS A 101 17.88 -18.95 -31.08
C LYS A 101 16.38 -18.61 -30.98
N LYS A 102 15.51 -19.28 -31.72
CA LYS A 102 14.05 -19.15 -31.59
C LYS A 102 13.56 -19.68 -30.25
N GLU A 103 14.05 -20.83 -29.82
CA GLU A 103 13.66 -21.44 -28.55
C GLU A 103 14.08 -20.55 -27.37
N GLU A 104 15.35 -20.13 -27.34
CA GLU A 104 15.86 -19.16 -26.36
C GLU A 104 15.01 -17.87 -26.33
N LEU A 105 14.57 -17.38 -27.50
CA LEU A 105 13.73 -16.19 -27.58
C LEU A 105 12.31 -16.43 -27.05
N ARG A 106 11.69 -17.59 -27.35
CA ARG A 106 10.35 -17.94 -26.84
C ARG A 106 10.33 -18.12 -25.33
N GLU A 107 11.37 -18.68 -24.75
CA GLU A 107 11.52 -18.78 -23.29
C GLU A 107 11.63 -17.39 -22.67
N GLN A 108 12.46 -16.52 -23.25
CA GLN A 108 12.65 -15.16 -22.76
C GLN A 108 11.38 -14.29 -22.90
N ILE A 109 10.60 -14.47 -23.97
CA ILE A 109 9.30 -13.80 -24.14
C ILE A 109 8.32 -14.27 -23.07
N ARG A 110 8.21 -15.59 -22.83
CA ARG A 110 7.35 -16.12 -21.77
C ARG A 110 7.76 -15.62 -20.39
N GLU A 111 9.06 -15.52 -20.14
CA GLU A 111 9.60 -15.00 -18.88
C GLU A 111 9.23 -13.52 -18.65
N PHE A 112 9.34 -12.66 -19.65
CA PHE A 112 9.15 -11.21 -19.47
C PHE A 112 7.72 -10.71 -19.75
N ARG A 113 6.99 -11.28 -20.72
CA ARG A 113 5.62 -10.88 -21.08
C ARG A 113 4.53 -11.82 -20.58
N GLY A 114 4.87 -13.03 -20.15
CA GLY A 114 3.87 -14.05 -19.79
C GLY A 114 3.01 -14.43 -21.00
N MET A 115 1.68 -14.30 -20.87
CA MET A 115 0.71 -14.55 -21.95
C MET A 115 0.32 -13.29 -22.74
N LYS A 116 0.89 -12.11 -22.45
CA LYS A 116 0.54 -10.87 -23.14
C LYS A 116 1.19 -10.82 -24.54
N SER A 117 0.40 -10.40 -25.53
CA SER A 117 0.88 -10.13 -26.89
C SER A 117 1.67 -8.83 -26.96
N ALA A 118 2.62 -8.73 -27.90
CA ALA A 118 3.36 -7.50 -28.16
C ALA A 118 2.43 -6.37 -28.63
N VAL A 119 2.76 -5.14 -28.25
CA VAL A 119 2.03 -3.93 -28.69
C VAL A 119 2.23 -3.73 -30.19
N SER A 120 1.16 -3.39 -30.90
CA SER A 120 1.24 -3.13 -32.34
C SER A 120 2.06 -1.87 -32.62
N VAL A 121 2.99 -1.98 -33.57
CA VAL A 121 3.83 -0.87 -34.05
C VAL A 121 3.30 -0.24 -35.34
N GLU A 122 2.29 -0.84 -35.97
CA GLU A 122 1.79 -0.43 -37.29
C GLU A 122 1.25 1.00 -37.25
N GLY A 123 1.76 1.88 -38.12
CA GLY A 123 1.35 3.28 -38.19
C GLY A 123 1.79 4.18 -37.02
N ARG A 124 2.57 3.67 -36.06
CA ARG A 124 3.05 4.43 -34.89
C ARG A 124 4.48 4.95 -35.05
N THR A 125 4.79 6.08 -34.42
CA THR A 125 6.19 6.47 -34.17
C THR A 125 6.74 5.54 -33.09
N VAL A 126 7.90 4.94 -33.33
CA VAL A 126 8.54 4.00 -32.40
C VAL A 126 9.88 4.58 -31.97
N ILE A 127 10.16 4.59 -30.67
CA ILE A 127 11.44 5.02 -30.10
C ILE A 127 12.12 3.80 -29.48
N ILE A 128 13.23 3.36 -30.06
CA ILE A 128 14.03 2.24 -29.54
C ILE A 128 15.04 2.79 -28.53
N VAL A 129 15.05 2.23 -27.32
CA VAL A 129 15.89 2.69 -26.21
C VAL A 129 16.83 1.59 -25.71
N ASP A 130 18.10 1.94 -25.53
CA ASP A 130 19.15 1.10 -24.94
C ASP A 130 20.04 1.91 -23.98
N ASP A 131 20.70 1.26 -23.01
CA ASP A 131 21.54 1.93 -22.00
C ASP A 131 22.88 2.43 -22.53
N GLY A 132 23.32 1.91 -23.66
CA GLY A 132 24.42 2.44 -24.45
C GLY A 132 24.69 1.56 -25.65
N ILE A 133 25.20 2.16 -26.73
CA ILE A 133 25.43 1.44 -27.98
C ILE A 133 26.93 1.41 -28.28
N ALA A 134 27.57 0.24 -28.11
CA ALA A 134 28.96 0.06 -28.51
C ALA A 134 29.09 -0.10 -30.04
N THR A 135 28.56 -1.19 -30.60
CA THR A 135 28.70 -1.53 -32.04
C THR A 135 27.42 -1.38 -32.86
N GLY A 136 26.26 -1.24 -32.21
CA GLY A 136 24.96 -1.07 -32.88
C GLY A 136 24.40 -2.31 -33.57
N THR A 137 25.10 -3.46 -33.56
CA THR A 137 24.70 -4.65 -34.32
C THR A 137 23.32 -5.20 -33.89
N THR A 138 23.04 -5.24 -32.58
CA THR A 138 21.73 -5.68 -32.06
C THR A 138 20.60 -4.79 -32.58
N LEU A 139 20.86 -3.48 -32.56
CA LEU A 139 19.89 -2.46 -32.92
C LEU A 139 19.62 -2.45 -34.42
N LYS A 140 20.65 -2.60 -35.27
CA LYS A 140 20.49 -2.74 -36.73
C LYS A 140 19.54 -3.88 -37.08
N ALA A 141 19.78 -5.05 -36.50
CA ALA A 141 18.90 -6.21 -36.67
C ALA A 141 17.47 -5.96 -36.19
N ALA A 142 17.31 -5.23 -35.08
CA ALA A 142 16.00 -4.92 -34.53
C ALA A 142 15.21 -3.93 -35.42
N MET A 143 15.88 -2.92 -35.98
CA MET A 143 15.28 -1.97 -36.92
C MET A 143 14.84 -2.64 -38.23
N ASP A 144 15.67 -3.53 -38.80
CA ASP A 144 15.33 -4.29 -40.02
C ASP A 144 14.04 -5.11 -39.84
N LEU A 145 13.83 -5.66 -38.64
CA LEU A 145 12.63 -6.43 -38.30
C LEU A 145 11.42 -5.53 -38.02
N LEU A 146 11.62 -4.35 -37.41
CA LEU A 146 10.55 -3.38 -37.15
C LEU A 146 9.99 -2.80 -38.45
N LEU A 147 10.83 -2.53 -39.45
CA LEU A 147 10.39 -2.00 -40.75
C LEU A 147 9.32 -2.89 -41.42
N LEU A 148 9.36 -4.21 -41.21
CA LEU A 148 8.35 -5.14 -41.75
C LEU A 148 6.96 -4.98 -41.13
N ARG A 149 6.91 -4.42 -39.91
CA ARG A 149 5.67 -4.16 -39.17
C ARG A 149 5.11 -2.77 -39.44
N LYS A 150 5.65 -2.06 -40.45
CA LYS A 150 5.16 -0.77 -40.97
C LYS A 150 4.96 0.33 -39.90
N PRO A 151 5.95 0.63 -39.06
CA PRO A 151 5.90 1.81 -38.21
C PRO A 151 5.88 3.08 -39.06
N LYS A 152 5.32 4.17 -38.52
CA LYS A 152 5.31 5.49 -39.16
C LYS A 152 6.70 6.11 -39.19
N LYS A 153 7.46 5.95 -38.09
CA LYS A 153 8.85 6.41 -37.92
C LYS A 153 9.58 5.51 -36.93
N ILE A 154 10.87 5.33 -37.12
CA ILE A 154 11.78 4.64 -36.19
C ILE A 154 12.84 5.64 -35.71
N ILE A 155 12.80 5.94 -34.41
CA ILE A 155 13.76 6.79 -33.73
C ILE A 155 14.62 5.92 -32.83
N VAL A 156 15.92 6.18 -32.80
CA VAL A 156 16.85 5.53 -31.86
C VAL A 156 17.24 6.55 -30.80
N ALA A 157 17.10 6.19 -29.53
CA ALA A 157 17.52 7.03 -28.42
C ALA A 157 18.43 6.25 -27.46
N THR A 158 19.61 6.81 -27.15
CA THR A 158 20.54 6.19 -26.20
C THR A 158 21.34 7.23 -25.42
N PRO A 159 21.76 6.94 -24.18
CA PRO A 159 22.62 7.84 -23.42
C PRO A 159 24.03 8.00 -23.99
N VAL A 160 24.63 6.93 -24.53
CA VAL A 160 26.04 6.97 -24.98
C VAL A 160 26.33 6.03 -26.14
N ALA A 161 27.10 6.50 -27.14
CA ALA A 161 27.57 5.69 -28.27
C ALA A 161 28.80 6.32 -28.98
N PRO A 162 29.71 5.55 -29.60
CA PRO A 162 30.78 6.09 -30.43
C PRO A 162 30.25 6.93 -31.60
N LYS A 163 31.02 7.95 -32.00
CA LYS A 163 30.65 8.84 -33.11
C LYS A 163 30.46 8.09 -34.43
N GLU A 164 31.29 7.09 -34.70
CA GLU A 164 31.21 6.22 -35.88
C GLU A 164 29.92 5.40 -35.87
N THR A 165 29.57 4.80 -34.72
CA THR A 165 28.35 4.00 -34.56
C THR A 165 27.09 4.86 -34.74
N VAL A 166 27.08 6.07 -34.18
CA VAL A 166 26.00 7.05 -34.41
C VAL A 166 25.84 7.37 -35.90
N LYS A 167 26.94 7.65 -36.60
CA LYS A 167 26.94 7.95 -38.04
C LYS A 167 26.46 6.79 -38.90
N GLU A 168 26.68 5.55 -38.46
CA GLU A 168 26.17 4.37 -39.16
C GLU A 168 24.68 4.14 -38.92
N LEU A 169 24.22 4.24 -37.68
CA LEU A 169 22.82 4.03 -37.31
C LEU A 169 21.90 5.13 -37.86
N SER A 170 22.39 6.36 -37.95
CA SER A 170 21.66 7.48 -38.56
C SER A 170 21.39 7.32 -40.05
N LYS A 171 21.96 6.31 -40.72
CA LYS A 171 21.63 5.95 -42.11
C LYS A 171 20.40 5.05 -42.21
N ILE A 172 19.96 4.48 -41.08
CA ILE A 172 18.90 3.46 -41.02
C ILE A 172 17.69 4.00 -40.24
N ALA A 173 17.92 4.66 -39.10
CA ALA A 173 16.86 5.30 -38.33
C ALA A 173 16.44 6.64 -38.96
N ASP A 174 15.16 7.01 -38.81
CA ASP A 174 14.68 8.33 -39.22
C ASP A 174 15.32 9.45 -38.40
N GLU A 175 15.58 9.18 -37.11
CA GLU A 175 16.27 10.09 -36.21
C GLU A 175 17.07 9.31 -35.17
N LEU A 176 18.23 9.85 -34.76
CA LEU A 176 19.06 9.26 -33.72
C LEU A 176 19.44 10.33 -32.69
N ILE A 177 19.06 10.08 -31.44
CA ILE A 177 19.31 10.95 -30.30
C ILE A 177 20.30 10.25 -29.37
N CYS A 178 21.50 10.82 -29.26
CA CYS A 178 22.55 10.34 -28.38
C CYS A 178 23.03 11.48 -27.47
N LEU A 179 23.03 11.28 -26.16
CA LEU A 179 23.44 12.34 -25.21
C LEU A 179 24.96 12.54 -25.22
N LEU A 180 25.74 11.46 -25.29
CA LEU A 180 27.20 11.48 -25.26
C LEU A 180 27.82 10.70 -26.43
N THR A 181 28.69 11.34 -27.21
CA THR A 181 29.46 10.69 -28.29
C THR A 181 30.98 10.78 -28.06
N PRO A 182 31.52 10.03 -27.09
CA PRO A 182 32.92 10.14 -26.67
C PRO A 182 33.89 9.51 -27.69
N SER A 183 35.12 10.00 -27.70
CA SER A 183 36.24 9.48 -28.50
C SER A 183 37.56 9.70 -27.73
N PRO A 184 38.33 8.64 -27.38
CA PRO A 184 38.06 7.23 -27.64
C PRO A 184 36.88 6.68 -26.82
N PHE A 185 36.23 5.63 -27.33
CA PHE A 185 35.18 4.87 -26.62
C PHE A 185 35.71 3.45 -26.36
N TYR A 186 35.63 2.99 -25.11
CA TYR A 186 36.06 1.65 -24.73
C TYR A 186 34.85 0.76 -24.37
N ALA A 187 34.06 1.14 -23.37
CA ALA A 187 32.84 0.41 -23.01
C ALA A 187 31.70 1.34 -22.58
N VAL A 188 30.46 0.85 -22.66
CA VAL A 188 29.27 1.57 -22.15
C VAL A 188 29.40 1.84 -20.65
N SER A 189 29.95 0.88 -19.90
CA SER A 189 30.12 0.96 -18.44
C SER A 189 30.96 2.16 -17.98
N ASP A 190 31.91 2.63 -18.79
CA ASP A 190 32.79 3.74 -18.42
C ASP A 190 32.02 5.05 -18.24
N TYR A 191 30.82 5.13 -18.81
CA TYR A 191 29.94 6.29 -18.77
C TYR A 191 28.87 6.18 -17.68
N TYR A 192 28.98 5.19 -16.79
CA TYR A 192 28.12 5.00 -15.63
C TYR A 192 28.93 4.81 -14.34
N SER A 193 28.63 5.57 -13.27
CA SER A 193 29.30 5.40 -11.97
C SER A 193 28.81 4.13 -11.24
N ASP A 194 27.53 3.78 -11.42
CA ASP A 194 26.91 2.52 -11.00
C ASP A 194 26.32 1.81 -12.23
N PHE A 195 27.00 0.75 -12.67
CA PHE A 195 26.62 -0.07 -13.83
C PHE A 195 26.34 -1.53 -13.43
N LYS A 196 25.61 -1.74 -12.33
CA LYS A 196 25.15 -3.08 -11.92
C LYS A 196 24.40 -3.81 -13.02
N GLN A 197 24.49 -5.14 -13.03
CA GLN A 197 23.74 -5.96 -13.98
C GLN A 197 22.24 -5.94 -13.65
N VAL A 198 21.40 -5.64 -14.64
CA VAL A 198 19.94 -5.63 -14.49
C VAL A 198 19.43 -7.07 -14.40
N ALA A 199 18.76 -7.39 -13.30
CA ALA A 199 18.19 -8.72 -13.05
C ALA A 199 16.89 -8.95 -13.85
N ASN A 200 16.56 -10.21 -14.14
CA ASN A 200 15.32 -10.55 -14.85
C ASN A 200 14.06 -10.10 -14.07
N GLU A 201 14.08 -10.19 -12.73
CA GLU A 201 12.99 -9.71 -11.88
C GLU A 201 12.80 -8.19 -11.93
N GLU A 202 13.89 -7.44 -12.10
CA GLU A 202 13.83 -5.98 -12.26
C GLU A 202 13.17 -5.61 -13.59
N VAL A 203 13.49 -6.33 -14.68
CA VAL A 203 12.83 -6.17 -15.98
C VAL A 203 11.33 -6.44 -15.87
N LYS A 204 10.93 -7.56 -15.23
CA LYS A 204 9.51 -7.91 -15.03
C LYS A 204 8.78 -6.82 -14.25
N LYS A 205 9.37 -6.35 -13.15
CA LYS A 205 8.78 -5.31 -12.31
C LYS A 205 8.54 -4.02 -13.10
N LEU A 206 9.54 -3.56 -13.86
CA LEU A 206 9.44 -2.32 -14.64
C LEU A 206 8.39 -2.41 -15.76
N ILE A 207 8.32 -3.54 -16.46
CA ILE A 207 7.31 -3.76 -17.52
C ILE A 207 5.90 -3.89 -16.94
N GLN A 208 5.74 -4.54 -15.79
CA GLN A 208 4.46 -4.59 -15.08
C GLN A 208 4.03 -3.19 -14.61
N SER A 209 4.95 -2.42 -14.02
CA SER A 209 4.68 -1.05 -13.59
C SER A 209 4.32 -0.12 -14.75
N ALA A 210 4.94 -0.28 -15.93
CA ALA A 210 4.61 0.52 -17.12
C ALA A 210 3.29 0.12 -17.81
N SER A 211 2.79 -1.09 -17.57
CA SER A 211 1.52 -1.57 -18.14
C SER A 211 0.28 -1.13 -17.35
N GLN A 212 0.44 -0.44 -16.21
CA GLN A 212 -0.67 -0.08 -15.30
C GLN A 212 -1.50 1.13 -15.76
N GLU A 213 -1.20 1.74 -16.92
CA GLU A 213 -1.92 2.93 -17.43
C GLU A 213 -2.89 2.66 -18.60
N GLN A 214 -3.09 1.41 -19.04
CA GLN A 214 -4.24 1.05 -19.88
C GLN A 214 -5.35 0.48 -18.99
N GLU A 215 -6.50 1.16 -18.97
CA GLU A 215 -7.70 0.83 -18.18
C GLU A 215 -8.15 -0.61 -18.43
N GLU A 216 -7.68 -1.55 -17.63
CA GLU A 216 -8.27 -2.89 -17.55
C GLU A 216 -9.53 -2.83 -16.67
N PRO A 217 -10.64 -3.46 -17.09
CA PRO A 217 -11.79 -3.64 -16.22
C PRO A 217 -11.34 -4.42 -14.98
N PHE A 218 -11.75 -3.95 -13.79
CA PHE A 218 -11.29 -4.49 -12.51
C PHE A 218 -11.48 -6.02 -12.46
N TYR A 219 -10.38 -6.76 -12.35
CA TYR A 219 -10.37 -8.22 -12.18
C TYR A 219 -9.76 -8.58 -10.83
N ARG A 220 -10.37 -9.53 -10.12
CA ARG A 220 -9.81 -10.09 -8.88
C ARG A 220 -10.17 -11.56 -8.70
N GLU A 221 -9.17 -12.41 -8.54
CA GLU A 221 -9.38 -13.75 -7.96
C GLU A 221 -9.60 -13.59 -6.45
N MET A 222 -10.68 -14.18 -5.96
CA MET A 222 -11.17 -14.10 -4.60
C MET A 222 -11.20 -15.49 -3.98
N VAL A 223 -11.06 -15.53 -2.66
CA VAL A 223 -11.14 -16.76 -1.88
C VAL A 223 -12.21 -16.58 -0.81
N PHE A 224 -13.12 -17.55 -0.68
CA PHE A 224 -14.14 -17.59 0.37
C PHE A 224 -14.17 -18.95 1.05
N ARG A 225 -14.57 -18.96 2.34
CA ARG A 225 -14.50 -20.15 3.18
C ARG A 225 -15.87 -20.61 3.68
N ASP A 226 -16.06 -21.93 3.68
CA ASP A 226 -17.23 -22.59 4.24
C ASP A 226 -16.84 -23.80 5.09
N GLY A 227 -16.75 -23.58 6.41
CA GLY A 227 -16.09 -24.52 7.31
C GLY A 227 -14.61 -24.65 6.94
N ASP A 228 -14.17 -25.88 6.68
CA ASP A 228 -12.79 -26.19 6.25
C ASP A 228 -12.58 -26.06 4.72
N ALA A 229 -13.64 -25.81 3.96
CA ALA A 229 -13.55 -25.69 2.51
C ALA A 229 -13.11 -24.28 2.09
N GLU A 230 -12.03 -24.19 1.29
CA GLU A 230 -11.54 -22.96 0.67
C GLU A 230 -11.87 -22.98 -0.83
N LEU A 231 -12.67 -22.01 -1.28
CA LEU A 231 -13.23 -21.94 -2.62
C LEU A 231 -12.79 -20.65 -3.32
N LYS A 232 -12.68 -20.70 -4.64
CA LYS A 232 -12.20 -19.59 -5.46
C LYS A 232 -13.33 -18.95 -6.25
N ALA A 233 -13.25 -17.64 -6.46
CA ALA A 233 -14.15 -16.92 -7.35
C ALA A 233 -13.42 -15.87 -8.17
N ASP A 234 -13.80 -15.70 -9.43
CA ASP A 234 -13.21 -14.70 -10.32
C ASP A 234 -14.22 -13.54 -10.45
N LEU A 235 -13.90 -12.37 -9.89
CA LEU A 235 -14.71 -11.15 -9.94
C LEU A 235 -14.21 -10.24 -11.05
N GLN A 236 -15.12 -9.84 -11.94
CA GLN A 236 -14.88 -8.88 -13.01
C GLN A 236 -15.91 -7.74 -12.89
N LEU A 237 -15.46 -6.49 -12.75
CA LEU A 237 -16.31 -5.30 -12.73
C LEU A 237 -16.07 -4.43 -13.97
N VAL A 238 -17.09 -3.69 -14.40
CA VAL A 238 -17.08 -2.83 -15.61
C VAL A 238 -17.46 -1.40 -15.26
N GLU A 239 -16.96 -0.38 -15.96
CA GLU A 239 -17.08 1.02 -15.53
C GLU A 239 -18.51 1.54 -15.34
N GLU A 240 -19.40 1.33 -16.31
CA GLU A 240 -20.84 1.58 -16.14
C GLU A 240 -21.54 0.26 -15.82
N MET A 241 -21.81 -0.02 -14.54
CA MET A 241 -22.51 -1.26 -14.15
C MET A 241 -24.01 -1.07 -14.07
N LYS A 242 -24.73 -1.86 -14.87
CA LYS A 242 -26.17 -2.09 -14.73
C LYS A 242 -26.48 -3.00 -13.52
N GLY A 243 -25.52 -3.83 -13.12
CA GLY A 243 -25.62 -4.75 -11.99
C GLY A 243 -24.48 -5.78 -12.03
N VAL A 244 -24.50 -6.74 -11.10
CA VAL A 244 -23.56 -7.86 -11.07
C VAL A 244 -24.29 -9.20 -11.18
N VAL A 245 -23.79 -10.06 -12.07
CA VAL A 245 -24.34 -11.40 -12.30
C VAL A 245 -23.42 -12.44 -11.64
N VAL A 246 -23.92 -13.11 -10.61
CA VAL A 246 -23.19 -14.19 -9.93
C VAL A 246 -23.51 -15.52 -10.59
N PHE A 247 -22.48 -16.22 -11.06
CA PHE A 247 -22.59 -17.51 -11.70
C PHE A 247 -22.54 -18.64 -10.68
N ALA A 248 -23.63 -19.39 -10.59
CA ALA A 248 -23.73 -20.65 -9.88
C ALA A 248 -23.62 -21.80 -10.90
N HIS A 249 -22.53 -22.55 -10.87
CA HIS A 249 -22.32 -23.66 -11.80
C HIS A 249 -22.56 -25.02 -11.13
N GLY A 250 -22.91 -26.03 -11.93
CA GLY A 250 -23.30 -27.36 -11.47
C GLY A 250 -22.20 -28.42 -11.59
N SER A 251 -22.58 -29.70 -11.40
CA SER A 251 -21.68 -30.87 -11.49
C SER A 251 -20.73 -30.83 -12.68
N GLY A 252 -19.43 -31.03 -12.46
CA GLY A 252 -18.45 -31.18 -13.53
C GLY A 252 -18.12 -29.88 -14.28
N SER A 253 -18.54 -28.74 -13.74
CA SER A 253 -18.16 -27.41 -14.21
C SER A 253 -17.36 -26.68 -13.13
N SER A 254 -16.71 -25.60 -13.51
CA SER A 254 -15.97 -24.72 -12.60
C SER A 254 -16.02 -23.30 -13.11
N ARG A 255 -15.48 -22.35 -12.35
CA ARG A 255 -15.24 -20.98 -12.81
C ARG A 255 -14.37 -20.93 -14.08
N GLN A 256 -13.63 -22.00 -14.38
CA GLN A 256 -12.81 -22.15 -15.59
C GLN A 256 -13.60 -22.65 -16.81
N SER A 257 -14.90 -22.93 -16.70
CA SER A 257 -15.73 -23.41 -17.81
C SER A 257 -15.71 -22.43 -19.01
N PRO A 258 -15.31 -22.87 -20.22
CA PRO A 258 -15.28 -22.01 -21.40
C PRO A 258 -16.63 -21.38 -21.72
N ARG A 259 -17.73 -22.14 -21.53
CA ARG A 259 -19.10 -21.66 -21.79
C ARG A 259 -19.52 -20.55 -20.82
N ASN A 260 -19.25 -20.71 -19.53
CA ASN A 260 -19.63 -19.70 -18.54
C ASN A 260 -18.75 -18.46 -18.67
N LYS A 261 -17.46 -18.63 -18.98
CA LYS A 261 -16.57 -17.52 -19.32
C LYS A 261 -17.04 -16.75 -20.54
N TYR A 262 -17.47 -17.45 -21.59
CA TYR A 262 -18.02 -16.81 -22.78
C TYR A 262 -19.27 -15.98 -22.44
N VAL A 263 -20.25 -16.57 -21.75
CA VAL A 263 -21.47 -15.84 -21.34
C VAL A 263 -21.09 -14.64 -20.45
N ALA A 264 -20.19 -14.83 -19.48
CA ALA A 264 -19.74 -13.74 -18.60
C ALA A 264 -19.07 -12.60 -19.38
N GLN A 265 -18.23 -12.91 -20.38
CA GLN A 265 -17.59 -11.91 -21.24
C GLN A 265 -18.61 -11.10 -22.04
N GLU A 266 -19.64 -11.74 -22.60
CA GLU A 266 -20.70 -11.02 -23.32
C GLU A 266 -21.56 -10.16 -22.37
N LEU A 267 -21.83 -10.64 -21.14
CA LEU A 267 -22.48 -9.82 -20.11
C LEU A 267 -21.61 -8.62 -19.69
N ASN A 268 -20.29 -8.80 -19.59
CA ASN A 268 -19.36 -7.70 -19.32
C ASN A 268 -19.40 -6.64 -20.43
N LYS A 269 -19.39 -7.06 -21.70
CA LYS A 269 -19.53 -6.14 -22.84
C LYS A 269 -20.86 -5.36 -22.81
N ALA A 270 -21.92 -5.96 -22.26
CA ALA A 270 -23.23 -5.33 -22.14
C ALA A 270 -23.40 -4.44 -20.88
N GLY A 271 -22.36 -4.28 -20.07
CA GLY A 271 -22.35 -3.41 -18.89
C GLY A 271 -22.74 -4.09 -17.58
N TYR A 272 -22.60 -5.42 -17.46
CA TYR A 272 -22.79 -6.13 -16.19
C TYR A 272 -21.44 -6.58 -15.61
N GLY A 273 -21.21 -6.39 -14.32
CA GLY A 273 -20.14 -7.09 -13.61
C GLY A 273 -20.46 -8.59 -13.49
N THR A 274 -19.47 -9.45 -13.32
CA THR A 274 -19.65 -10.89 -13.21
C THR A 274 -18.80 -11.49 -12.10
N LEU A 275 -19.35 -12.48 -11.39
CA LEU A 275 -18.64 -13.27 -10.39
C LEU A 275 -18.77 -14.75 -10.72
N LEU A 276 -17.67 -15.40 -11.09
CA LEU A 276 -17.65 -16.84 -11.36
C LEU A 276 -17.06 -17.58 -10.16
N ALA A 277 -17.90 -18.23 -9.34
CA ALA A 277 -17.49 -18.83 -8.07
C ALA A 277 -17.52 -20.36 -8.11
N ASP A 278 -16.44 -21.02 -7.72
CA ASP A 278 -16.42 -22.46 -7.46
C ASP A 278 -17.29 -22.80 -6.25
N LEU A 279 -18.31 -23.65 -6.43
CA LEU A 279 -19.23 -24.03 -5.35
C LEU A 279 -18.80 -25.30 -4.61
N LEU A 280 -17.84 -26.07 -5.15
CA LEU A 280 -17.28 -27.25 -4.51
C LEU A 280 -15.77 -27.27 -4.73
N THR A 281 -15.03 -27.74 -3.72
CA THR A 281 -13.61 -28.07 -3.91
C THR A 281 -13.47 -29.31 -4.79
N GLU A 282 -12.29 -29.55 -5.36
CA GLU A 282 -12.04 -30.76 -6.16
C GLU A 282 -12.35 -32.05 -5.37
N LYS A 283 -12.02 -32.06 -4.07
CA LYS A 283 -12.28 -33.18 -3.18
C LYS A 283 -13.79 -33.40 -2.98
N GLU A 284 -14.55 -32.33 -2.74
CA GLU A 284 -16.00 -32.43 -2.53
C GLU A 284 -16.75 -32.80 -3.80
N ALA A 285 -16.31 -32.28 -4.95
CA ALA A 285 -16.90 -32.57 -6.26
C ALA A 285 -16.77 -34.05 -6.66
N SER A 286 -15.81 -34.78 -6.08
CA SER A 286 -15.64 -36.22 -6.30
C SER A 286 -16.76 -37.07 -5.67
N ASP A 287 -17.43 -36.57 -4.61
CA ASP A 287 -18.61 -37.22 -4.04
C ASP A 287 -19.87 -36.70 -4.73
N ARG A 288 -20.53 -37.60 -5.46
CA ARG A 288 -21.79 -37.30 -6.15
C ARG A 288 -22.90 -36.81 -5.21
N LYS A 289 -22.85 -37.09 -3.91
CA LYS A 289 -23.84 -36.58 -2.96
C LYS A 289 -23.78 -35.05 -2.83
N ASN A 290 -22.58 -34.49 -2.73
CA ASN A 290 -22.37 -33.05 -2.55
C ASN A 290 -22.81 -32.24 -3.78
N VAL A 291 -22.64 -32.83 -4.97
CA VAL A 291 -23.07 -32.27 -6.25
C VAL A 291 -24.58 -32.01 -6.32
N PHE A 292 -25.37 -32.85 -5.64
CA PHE A 292 -26.84 -32.75 -5.59
C PHE A 292 -27.35 -32.21 -4.24
N ASP A 293 -26.45 -31.79 -3.34
CA ASP A 293 -26.79 -31.14 -2.08
C ASP A 293 -27.09 -29.66 -2.34
N ILE A 294 -28.35 -29.37 -2.66
CA ILE A 294 -28.77 -28.01 -3.01
C ILE A 294 -28.60 -27.04 -1.82
N ASP A 295 -28.77 -27.49 -0.58
CA ASP A 295 -28.63 -26.62 0.59
C ASP A 295 -27.18 -26.15 0.79
N LEU A 296 -26.22 -27.06 0.58
CA LEU A 296 -24.80 -26.73 0.56
C LEU A 296 -24.48 -25.71 -0.55
N LEU A 297 -24.94 -25.96 -1.78
CA LEU A 297 -24.65 -25.07 -2.92
C LEU A 297 -25.29 -23.70 -2.72
N VAL A 298 -26.51 -23.62 -2.17
CA VAL A 298 -27.19 -22.37 -1.83
C VAL A 298 -26.38 -21.53 -0.85
N GLN A 299 -25.88 -22.15 0.23
CA GLN A 299 -25.03 -21.44 1.20
C GLN A 299 -23.77 -20.86 0.55
N ARG A 300 -23.18 -21.59 -0.39
CA ARG A 300 -21.94 -21.16 -1.06
C ARG A 300 -22.15 -20.06 -2.07
N VAL A 301 -23.28 -20.06 -2.78
CA VAL A 301 -23.68 -18.92 -3.62
C VAL A 301 -23.87 -17.65 -2.77
N LEU A 302 -24.54 -17.76 -1.62
CA LEU A 302 -24.70 -16.63 -0.69
C LEU A 302 -23.35 -16.13 -0.15
N LYS A 303 -22.46 -17.04 0.27
CA LYS A 303 -21.11 -16.66 0.73
C LYS A 303 -20.27 -16.00 -0.36
N ALA A 304 -20.30 -16.53 -1.59
CA ALA A 304 -19.62 -15.89 -2.72
C ALA A 304 -20.17 -14.48 -2.98
N THR A 305 -21.50 -14.32 -2.92
CA THR A 305 -22.19 -13.03 -3.03
C THR A 305 -21.73 -12.06 -1.95
N ASP A 306 -21.69 -12.48 -0.68
CA ASP A 306 -21.24 -11.62 0.43
C ASP A 306 -19.76 -11.25 0.30
N THR A 307 -18.94 -12.18 -0.19
CA THR A 307 -17.49 -11.96 -0.34
C THR A 307 -17.21 -10.87 -1.38
N MET A 308 -18.00 -10.75 -2.46
CA MET A 308 -17.82 -9.69 -3.46
C MET A 308 -18.24 -8.29 -2.98
N MET A 309 -19.10 -8.20 -1.95
CA MET A 309 -19.73 -6.95 -1.55
C MET A 309 -18.77 -5.79 -1.27
N PRO A 310 -17.62 -5.97 -0.59
CA PRO A 310 -16.68 -4.88 -0.32
C PRO A 310 -16.03 -4.28 -1.58
N TYR A 311 -16.11 -4.97 -2.71
CA TYR A 311 -15.55 -4.54 -4.00
C TYR A 311 -16.57 -3.79 -4.87
N LEU A 312 -17.85 -3.84 -4.52
CA LEU A 312 -18.89 -3.12 -5.25
C LEU A 312 -18.89 -1.62 -4.89
N PRO A 313 -19.20 -0.72 -5.84
CA PRO A 313 -19.19 0.74 -5.61
C PRO A 313 -20.20 1.21 -4.56
N SER A 314 -21.28 0.48 -4.34
CA SER A 314 -22.26 0.74 -3.30
C SER A 314 -22.92 -0.55 -2.82
N PHE A 315 -23.55 -0.50 -1.65
CA PHE A 315 -24.36 -1.61 -1.17
C PHE A 315 -25.57 -1.88 -2.09
N ASP A 316 -26.08 -0.87 -2.78
CA ASP A 316 -27.32 -0.95 -3.57
C ASP A 316 -27.13 -1.45 -5.01
N VAL A 317 -25.93 -1.92 -5.36
CA VAL A 317 -25.69 -2.50 -6.69
C VAL A 317 -26.63 -3.69 -6.93
N PRO A 318 -27.42 -3.69 -8.01
CA PRO A 318 -28.36 -4.77 -8.31
C PRO A 318 -27.64 -6.10 -8.56
N ILE A 319 -28.15 -7.19 -7.99
CA ILE A 319 -27.57 -8.53 -8.14
C ILE A 319 -28.56 -9.44 -8.86
N ALA A 320 -28.07 -10.16 -9.87
CA ALA A 320 -28.77 -11.26 -10.52
C ALA A 320 -27.97 -12.55 -10.40
N TYR A 321 -28.66 -13.69 -10.48
CA TYR A 321 -28.02 -15.01 -10.46
C TYR A 321 -28.15 -15.72 -11.79
N PHE A 322 -27.05 -16.32 -12.23
CA PHE A 322 -26.99 -17.16 -13.42
C PHE A 322 -26.61 -18.58 -13.01
N GLY A 323 -27.58 -19.49 -13.09
CA GLY A 323 -27.42 -20.89 -12.75
C GLY A 323 -27.25 -21.78 -13.98
N ALA A 324 -26.28 -22.70 -13.95
CA ALA A 324 -26.10 -23.71 -15.00
C ALA A 324 -26.18 -25.13 -14.42
N SER A 325 -26.91 -26.03 -15.08
CA SER A 325 -27.11 -27.42 -14.62
C SER A 325 -27.67 -27.46 -13.18
N THR A 326 -27.06 -28.18 -12.24
CA THR A 326 -27.46 -28.18 -10.81
C THR A 326 -27.30 -26.81 -10.13
N GLY A 327 -26.43 -25.94 -10.67
CA GLY A 327 -26.29 -24.55 -10.23
C GLY A 327 -27.56 -23.71 -10.42
N ALA A 328 -28.48 -24.12 -11.30
CA ALA A 328 -29.81 -23.50 -11.41
C ALA A 328 -30.64 -23.64 -10.13
N ALA A 329 -30.63 -24.82 -9.51
CA ALA A 329 -31.34 -25.02 -8.24
C ALA A 329 -30.67 -24.25 -7.11
N ALA A 330 -29.33 -24.16 -7.11
CA ALA A 330 -28.58 -23.37 -6.14
C ALA A 330 -28.87 -21.86 -6.27
N ALA A 331 -28.90 -21.31 -7.49
CA ALA A 331 -29.28 -19.93 -7.76
C ALA A 331 -30.70 -19.63 -7.25
N LEU A 332 -31.67 -20.50 -7.54
CA LEU A 332 -33.05 -20.33 -7.07
C LEU A 332 -33.16 -20.40 -5.54
N GLY A 333 -32.48 -21.34 -4.90
CA GLY A 333 -32.47 -21.44 -3.44
C GLY A 333 -31.75 -20.27 -2.77
N ALA A 334 -30.67 -19.76 -3.36
CA ALA A 334 -29.98 -18.56 -2.89
C ALA A 334 -30.88 -17.33 -3.01
N THR A 335 -31.61 -17.18 -4.11
CA THR A 335 -32.62 -16.12 -4.26
C THR A 335 -33.70 -16.20 -3.19
N ALA A 336 -34.17 -17.40 -2.84
CA ALA A 336 -35.18 -17.58 -1.80
C ALA A 336 -34.69 -17.23 -0.39
N LYS A 337 -33.38 -17.43 -0.12
CA LYS A 337 -32.77 -17.19 1.21
C LYS A 337 -32.02 -15.87 1.34
N SER A 338 -31.74 -15.18 0.24
CA SER A 338 -30.94 -13.98 0.23
C SER A 338 -31.57 -12.89 1.11
N PRO A 339 -30.80 -12.24 2.00
CA PRO A 339 -31.26 -11.07 2.74
C PRO A 339 -31.41 -9.84 1.84
N ARG A 340 -30.87 -9.91 0.61
CA ARG A 340 -30.90 -8.87 -0.42
C ARG A 340 -31.92 -9.21 -1.50
N GLU A 341 -32.49 -8.18 -2.10
CA GLU A 341 -33.32 -8.34 -3.29
C GLU A 341 -32.47 -8.77 -4.50
N ILE A 342 -32.79 -9.94 -5.05
CA ILE A 342 -32.22 -10.42 -6.31
C ILE A 342 -33.18 -10.01 -7.42
N PHE A 343 -32.73 -9.20 -8.38
CA PHE A 343 -33.64 -8.61 -9.37
C PHE A 343 -33.98 -9.56 -10.51
N ALA A 344 -33.14 -10.56 -10.79
CA ALA A 344 -33.39 -11.56 -11.83
C ALA A 344 -32.63 -12.88 -11.56
N VAL A 345 -33.20 -13.98 -12.04
CA VAL A 345 -32.54 -15.30 -12.06
C VAL A 345 -32.59 -15.86 -13.49
N ILE A 346 -31.48 -16.41 -13.97
CA ILE A 346 -31.40 -17.09 -15.26
C ILE A 346 -30.90 -18.52 -15.01
N SER A 347 -31.56 -19.51 -15.62
CA SER A 347 -31.23 -20.93 -15.54
C SER A 347 -30.98 -21.48 -16.94
N ARG A 348 -29.73 -21.84 -17.25
CA ARG A 348 -29.34 -22.44 -18.55
C ARG A 348 -29.17 -23.96 -18.44
N GLY A 349 -29.98 -24.73 -19.18
CA GLY A 349 -29.93 -26.19 -19.21
C GLY A 349 -30.03 -26.80 -17.81
N GLY A 350 -30.76 -26.12 -16.93
CA GLY A 350 -30.73 -26.34 -15.49
C GLY A 350 -31.63 -27.47 -15.01
N ARG A 351 -31.43 -27.85 -13.75
CA ARG A 351 -32.32 -28.72 -12.97
C ARG A 351 -33.07 -27.93 -11.89
N PRO A 352 -33.90 -26.93 -12.25
CA PRO A 352 -34.58 -26.09 -11.27
C PRO A 352 -35.58 -26.88 -10.40
N ASP A 353 -36.04 -28.04 -10.87
CA ASP A 353 -36.86 -28.98 -10.09
C ASP A 353 -36.22 -29.39 -8.76
N LEU A 354 -34.88 -29.43 -8.70
CA LEU A 354 -34.13 -29.77 -7.49
C LEU A 354 -34.22 -28.71 -6.40
N ALA A 355 -34.62 -27.48 -6.72
CA ALA A 355 -34.84 -26.43 -5.71
C ALA A 355 -36.08 -26.71 -4.82
N ARG A 356 -36.95 -27.66 -5.20
CA ARG A 356 -38.06 -28.19 -4.40
C ARG A 356 -38.87 -27.10 -3.69
N THR A 357 -38.70 -26.97 -2.37
CA THR A 357 -39.44 -26.04 -1.50
C THR A 357 -39.09 -24.59 -1.74
N TYR A 358 -37.92 -24.28 -2.29
CA TYR A 358 -37.49 -22.91 -2.58
C TYR A 358 -38.26 -22.29 -3.73
N LEU A 359 -38.75 -23.07 -4.71
CA LEU A 359 -39.42 -22.56 -5.91
C LEU A 359 -40.57 -21.60 -5.58
N SER A 360 -41.42 -21.96 -4.62
CA SER A 360 -42.56 -21.14 -4.20
C SER A 360 -42.19 -19.84 -3.46
N GLN A 361 -40.94 -19.73 -3.00
CA GLN A 361 -40.41 -18.60 -2.24
C GLN A 361 -39.69 -17.59 -3.14
N VAL A 362 -39.28 -17.99 -4.35
CA VAL A 362 -38.60 -17.12 -5.31
C VAL A 362 -39.59 -16.06 -5.82
N LYS A 363 -39.31 -14.80 -5.49
CA LYS A 363 -40.06 -13.63 -5.98
C LYS A 363 -39.44 -13.02 -7.24
N ALA A 364 -38.15 -13.23 -7.45
CA ALA A 364 -37.41 -12.67 -8.57
C ALA A 364 -37.91 -13.20 -9.92
N PRO A 365 -38.05 -12.35 -10.94
CA PRO A 365 -38.25 -12.77 -12.33
C PRO A 365 -37.20 -13.83 -12.76
N THR A 366 -37.68 -15.00 -13.18
CA THR A 366 -36.85 -16.16 -13.52
C THR A 366 -36.97 -16.53 -15.00
N LEU A 367 -35.85 -16.61 -15.70
CA LEU A 367 -35.76 -17.16 -17.06
C LEU A 367 -35.22 -18.58 -17.03
N LEU A 368 -35.94 -19.53 -17.60
CA LEU A 368 -35.49 -20.90 -17.83
C LEU A 368 -35.17 -21.06 -19.31
N ILE A 369 -33.91 -21.34 -19.65
CA ILE A 369 -33.44 -21.57 -21.02
C ILE A 369 -33.06 -23.04 -21.16
N VAL A 370 -33.71 -23.75 -22.08
CA VAL A 370 -33.50 -25.19 -22.31
C VAL A 370 -33.27 -25.45 -23.80
N GLY A 371 -32.39 -26.38 -24.13
CA GLY A 371 -32.21 -26.79 -25.53
C GLY A 371 -33.42 -27.59 -26.02
N ALA A 372 -33.92 -27.29 -27.21
CA ALA A 372 -35.12 -27.94 -27.75
C ALA A 372 -34.93 -29.46 -27.99
N GLU A 373 -33.67 -29.92 -28.13
CA GLU A 373 -33.32 -31.34 -28.27
C GLU A 373 -33.06 -32.02 -26.92
N ASP A 374 -33.07 -31.28 -25.79
CA ASP A 374 -32.92 -31.85 -24.44
C ASP A 374 -34.26 -32.33 -23.87
N SER A 375 -34.78 -33.39 -24.49
CA SER A 375 -36.05 -34.02 -24.12
C SER A 375 -36.15 -34.44 -22.65
N GLN A 376 -35.02 -34.62 -21.95
CA GLN A 376 -35.00 -35.04 -20.55
C GLN A 376 -35.28 -33.90 -19.58
N VAL A 377 -34.69 -32.72 -19.80
CA VAL A 377 -34.83 -31.61 -18.85
C VAL A 377 -36.01 -30.67 -19.17
N ILE A 378 -36.58 -30.74 -20.38
CA ILE A 378 -37.76 -29.94 -20.75
C ILE A 378 -38.93 -30.17 -19.76
N PRO A 379 -39.39 -31.41 -19.48
CA PRO A 379 -40.49 -31.64 -18.53
C PRO A 379 -40.16 -31.16 -17.11
N LEU A 380 -38.89 -31.24 -16.71
CA LEU A 380 -38.44 -30.82 -15.39
C LEU A 380 -38.48 -29.29 -15.23
N ASN A 381 -38.10 -28.56 -16.28
CA ASN A 381 -38.21 -27.11 -16.31
C ASN A 381 -39.66 -26.64 -16.40
N GLN A 382 -40.52 -27.35 -17.15
CA GLN A 382 -41.97 -27.10 -17.17
C GLN A 382 -42.59 -27.25 -15.77
N SER A 383 -42.27 -28.35 -15.08
CA SER A 383 -42.76 -28.58 -13.70
C SER A 383 -42.26 -27.53 -12.70
N ALA A 384 -41.02 -27.06 -12.85
CA ALA A 384 -40.50 -25.97 -12.02
C ALA A 384 -41.20 -24.63 -12.33
N ALA A 385 -41.49 -24.35 -13.61
CA ALA A 385 -42.18 -23.14 -14.03
C ALA A 385 -43.59 -23.04 -13.43
N GLU A 386 -44.33 -24.15 -13.30
CA GLU A 386 -45.65 -24.17 -12.64
C GLU A 386 -45.62 -23.73 -11.17
N ARG A 387 -44.46 -23.79 -10.52
CA ARG A 387 -44.28 -23.44 -9.10
C ARG A 387 -43.66 -22.06 -8.88
N LEU A 388 -43.16 -21.43 -9.94
CA LEU A 388 -42.58 -20.09 -9.92
C LEU A 388 -43.65 -19.06 -10.30
N LYS A 389 -43.62 -17.87 -9.67
CA LYS A 389 -44.63 -16.83 -9.92
C LYS A 389 -44.36 -16.02 -11.20
N ASN A 390 -43.11 -15.60 -11.40
CA ASN A 390 -42.71 -14.72 -12.50
C ASN A 390 -41.67 -15.44 -13.35
N VAL A 391 -42.11 -16.33 -14.25
CA VAL A 391 -41.22 -17.22 -15.00
C VAL A 391 -41.48 -17.19 -16.50
N LYS A 392 -40.41 -17.29 -17.29
CA LYS A 392 -40.47 -17.54 -18.73
C LYS A 392 -39.62 -18.77 -19.06
N LEU A 393 -40.18 -19.73 -19.79
CA LEU A 393 -39.44 -20.87 -20.33
C LEU A 393 -39.20 -20.65 -21.83
N VAL A 394 -37.94 -20.73 -22.25
CA VAL A 394 -37.50 -20.59 -23.64
C VAL A 394 -36.82 -21.88 -24.09
N LEU A 395 -37.22 -22.37 -25.27
CA LEU A 395 -36.59 -23.50 -25.93
C LEU A 395 -35.70 -23.00 -27.07
N VAL A 396 -34.39 -23.25 -26.98
CA VAL A 396 -33.41 -22.86 -28.00
C VAL A 396 -33.39 -23.92 -29.11
N PRO A 397 -33.78 -23.60 -30.36
CA PRO A 397 -33.84 -24.57 -31.44
C PRO A 397 -32.47 -25.21 -31.72
N ARG A 398 -32.46 -26.52 -32.00
CA ARG A 398 -31.24 -27.30 -32.34
C ARG A 398 -30.19 -27.40 -31.24
N ALA A 399 -30.45 -26.85 -30.05
CA ALA A 399 -29.53 -26.95 -28.92
C ALA A 399 -29.77 -28.23 -28.12
N THR A 400 -28.68 -28.90 -27.76
CA THR A 400 -28.69 -29.98 -26.77
C THR A 400 -28.38 -29.44 -25.36
N HIS A 401 -28.15 -30.34 -24.39
CA HIS A 401 -27.99 -29.99 -22.97
C HIS A 401 -26.94 -28.89 -22.67
N LEU A 402 -25.84 -28.88 -23.43
CA LEU A 402 -24.69 -28.00 -23.18
C LEU A 402 -24.62 -26.77 -24.09
N PHE A 403 -25.52 -26.66 -25.08
CA PHE A 403 -25.52 -25.55 -26.05
C PHE A 403 -24.15 -25.43 -26.76
N GLU A 404 -23.61 -26.56 -27.24
CA GLU A 404 -22.32 -26.60 -27.95
C GLU A 404 -22.50 -26.46 -29.46
N GLU A 405 -23.73 -26.57 -29.96
CA GLU A 405 -24.05 -26.40 -31.37
C GLU A 405 -23.86 -24.94 -31.81
N PRO A 406 -23.38 -24.68 -33.05
CA PRO A 406 -23.10 -23.33 -33.52
C PRO A 406 -24.29 -22.38 -33.38
N GLY A 407 -24.09 -21.22 -32.75
CA GLY A 407 -25.10 -20.18 -32.56
C GLY A 407 -25.98 -20.35 -31.33
N THR A 408 -25.95 -21.52 -30.67
CA THR A 408 -26.88 -21.79 -29.55
C THR A 408 -26.50 -21.10 -28.26
N LEU A 409 -25.19 -20.87 -28.02
CA LEU A 409 -24.72 -20.14 -26.84
C LEU A 409 -24.88 -18.63 -27.01
N GLU A 410 -24.80 -18.14 -28.24
CA GLU A 410 -25.15 -16.77 -28.65
C GLU A 410 -26.64 -16.48 -28.35
N GLU A 411 -27.54 -17.40 -28.73
CA GLU A 411 -28.97 -17.28 -28.37
C GLU A 411 -29.18 -17.26 -26.85
N VAL A 412 -28.45 -18.08 -26.08
CA VAL A 412 -28.50 -18.04 -24.61
C VAL A 412 -28.10 -16.66 -24.07
N VAL A 413 -27.06 -16.04 -24.65
CA VAL A 413 -26.60 -14.70 -24.27
C VAL A 413 -27.68 -13.66 -24.59
N GLU A 414 -28.26 -13.69 -25.79
CA GLU A 414 -29.33 -12.76 -26.20
C GLU A 414 -30.53 -12.84 -25.24
N TYR A 415 -31.07 -14.03 -25.00
CA TYR A 415 -32.19 -14.19 -24.06
C TYR A 415 -31.83 -13.75 -22.63
N SER A 416 -30.59 -13.97 -22.21
CA SER A 416 -30.10 -13.54 -20.89
C SER A 416 -30.03 -12.03 -20.77
N LEU A 417 -29.50 -11.35 -21.79
CA LEU A 417 -29.40 -9.89 -21.83
C LEU A 417 -30.78 -9.25 -21.86
N ASP A 418 -31.68 -9.73 -22.72
CA ASP A 418 -33.07 -9.25 -22.80
C ASP A 418 -33.77 -9.34 -21.44
N TRP A 419 -33.58 -10.46 -20.73
CA TRP A 419 -34.17 -10.67 -19.41
C TRP A 419 -33.59 -9.74 -18.35
N LEU A 420 -32.26 -9.59 -18.33
CA LEU A 420 -31.61 -8.67 -17.40
C LEU A 420 -32.05 -7.23 -17.67
N GLU A 421 -32.11 -6.79 -18.93
CA GLU A 421 -32.52 -5.44 -19.29
C GLU A 421 -34.00 -5.16 -18.98
N GLN A 422 -34.88 -6.15 -19.15
CA GLN A 422 -36.29 -6.02 -18.82
C GLN A 422 -36.53 -5.78 -17.32
N PHE A 423 -35.73 -6.40 -16.44
CA PHE A 423 -35.96 -6.40 -15.00
C PHE A 423 -34.90 -5.65 -14.18
N SER A 424 -33.86 -5.11 -14.81
CA SER A 424 -32.85 -4.31 -14.14
C SER A 424 -33.51 -3.09 -13.50
N PRO A 425 -33.39 -2.91 -12.17
CA PRO A 425 -33.82 -1.66 -11.55
C PRO A 425 -32.95 -0.54 -12.14
N GLN A 426 -33.57 0.48 -12.72
CA GLN A 426 -32.85 1.63 -13.28
C GLN A 426 -32.26 2.45 -12.13
N PRO A 427 -30.98 2.21 -11.79
CA PRO A 427 -29.98 3.23 -12.07
C PRO A 427 -28.69 2.64 -12.66
N LYS A 428 -28.10 3.33 -13.64
CA LYS A 428 -26.70 3.15 -14.02
C LYS A 428 -25.82 3.48 -12.82
N VAL A 429 -25.15 2.50 -12.23
CA VAL A 429 -24.16 2.75 -11.18
C VAL A 429 -22.83 2.96 -11.88
N THR A 430 -22.40 4.22 -11.99
CA THR A 430 -21.06 4.56 -12.47
C THR A 430 -20.05 4.07 -11.42
N LEU A 431 -19.06 3.26 -11.83
CA LEU A 431 -17.84 3.03 -11.08
C LEU A 431 -17.12 4.36 -10.97
N ASN A 432 -17.51 5.16 -9.99
CA ASN A 432 -16.57 6.07 -9.41
C ASN A 432 -16.39 5.71 -7.94
N PRO A 433 -15.50 4.75 -7.61
CA PRO A 433 -15.08 4.49 -6.23
C PRO A 433 -14.62 5.77 -5.52
N VAL A 434 -14.22 6.80 -6.27
CA VAL A 434 -13.98 8.15 -5.73
C VAL A 434 -15.27 8.79 -5.25
N GLU A 435 -16.34 8.82 -6.05
CA GLU A 435 -17.61 9.44 -5.65
C GLU A 435 -18.26 8.75 -4.46
N GLY A 436 -18.26 7.42 -4.38
CA GLY A 436 -18.84 6.70 -3.25
C GLY A 436 -18.16 7.07 -1.92
N VAL A 437 -16.83 7.04 -1.90
CA VAL A 437 -16.03 7.43 -0.72
C VAL A 437 -16.19 8.92 -0.41
N VAL A 438 -16.15 9.78 -1.43
CA VAL A 438 -16.32 11.23 -1.26
C VAL A 438 -17.70 11.57 -0.69
N ARG A 439 -18.78 10.93 -1.17
CA ARG A 439 -20.14 11.12 -0.63
C ARG A 439 -20.25 10.66 0.82
N GLU A 440 -19.61 9.55 1.19
CA GLU A 440 -19.62 9.11 2.58
C GLU A 440 -18.84 10.09 3.48
N ILE A 441 -17.65 10.53 3.06
CA ILE A 441 -16.89 11.58 3.78
C ILE A 441 -17.74 12.84 3.92
N GLN A 442 -18.43 13.29 2.87
CA GLN A 442 -19.34 14.44 2.92
C GLN A 442 -20.46 14.26 3.96
N SER A 443 -21.02 13.06 4.08
CA SER A 443 -22.10 12.77 5.03
C SER A 443 -21.63 12.79 6.50
N LEU A 444 -20.37 12.41 6.76
CA LEU A 444 -19.80 12.35 8.10
C LEU A 444 -19.09 13.65 8.51
N ALA A 445 -18.57 14.41 7.55
CA ALA A 445 -17.71 15.55 7.80
C ALA A 445 -18.43 16.69 8.54
N GLN A 446 -17.80 17.15 9.62
CA GLN A 446 -18.20 18.30 10.42
C GLN A 446 -17.26 19.48 10.12
N PRO A 447 -17.70 20.49 9.36
CA PRO A 447 -16.83 21.59 8.93
C PRO A 447 -16.39 22.49 10.10
N ILE A 448 -15.10 22.84 10.15
CA ILE A 448 -14.55 23.73 11.17
C ILE A 448 -14.59 25.18 10.67
N LYS A 449 -15.64 25.91 11.06
CA LYS A 449 -15.82 27.34 10.75
C LYS A 449 -15.47 28.27 11.91
N SER A 450 -15.39 27.74 13.13
CA SER A 450 -15.05 28.48 14.35
C SER A 450 -14.51 27.51 15.42
N GLU A 451 -13.93 28.04 16.50
CA GLU A 451 -13.43 27.21 17.62
C GLU A 451 -14.52 26.40 18.32
N GLY A 452 -15.78 26.85 18.26
CA GLY A 452 -16.93 26.12 18.85
C GLY A 452 -17.26 24.82 18.12
N ALA A 453 -16.86 24.69 16.85
CA ALA A 453 -17.13 23.50 16.04
C ALA A 453 -16.47 22.22 16.61
N TRP A 454 -15.40 22.37 17.39
CA TRP A 454 -14.69 21.27 18.03
C TRP A 454 -15.38 20.70 19.26
N ASN A 455 -16.35 21.42 19.84
CA ASN A 455 -16.91 21.06 21.14
C ASN A 455 -17.56 19.67 21.14
N ASN A 456 -18.25 19.30 20.07
CA ASN A 456 -18.89 17.98 19.97
C ASN A 456 -17.84 16.85 19.92
N LEU A 457 -16.80 16.99 19.09
CA LEU A 457 -15.68 16.03 19.05
C LEU A 457 -15.03 15.89 20.43
N ILE A 458 -14.72 17.01 21.08
CA ILE A 458 -14.05 17.03 22.38
C ILE A 458 -14.92 16.35 23.45
N GLN A 459 -16.22 16.67 23.50
CA GLN A 459 -17.16 16.02 24.42
C GLN A 459 -17.26 14.51 24.18
N GLN A 460 -17.18 14.06 22.93
CA GLN A 460 -17.21 12.65 22.59
C GLN A 460 -15.95 11.93 23.06
N ILE A 461 -14.76 12.43 22.72
CA ILE A 461 -13.49 11.77 23.09
C ILE A 461 -13.18 11.91 24.59
N ALA A 462 -13.67 12.95 25.25
CA ALA A 462 -13.47 13.18 26.69
C ALA A 462 -14.07 12.09 27.59
N LYS A 463 -14.96 11.24 27.06
CA LYS A 463 -15.50 10.08 27.77
C LYS A 463 -14.45 9.00 28.04
N ALA A 464 -13.42 8.92 27.20
CA ALA A 464 -12.32 7.98 27.36
C ALA A 464 -11.39 8.40 28.51
N LYS A 465 -10.72 7.41 29.11
CA LYS A 465 -9.66 7.63 30.10
C LYS A 465 -8.37 8.10 29.43
N VAL A 466 -8.11 7.62 28.22
CA VAL A 466 -6.94 7.97 27.40
C VAL A 466 -7.42 8.52 26.06
N VAL A 467 -6.98 9.73 25.71
CA VAL A 467 -7.23 10.32 24.40
C VAL A 467 -5.90 10.41 23.66
N MET A 468 -5.79 9.73 22.53
CA MET A 468 -4.59 9.75 21.70
C MET A 468 -4.81 10.61 20.46
N LEU A 469 -3.98 11.63 20.30
CA LEU A 469 -4.02 12.59 19.21
C LEU A 469 -2.83 12.38 18.28
N GLY A 470 -3.11 11.90 17.08
CA GLY A 470 -2.12 11.61 16.06
C GLY A 470 -1.62 12.82 15.30
N GLU A 471 -0.73 12.57 14.35
CA GLU A 471 -0.35 13.49 13.29
C GLU A 471 0.14 12.70 12.08
N ALA A 472 -0.17 13.18 10.87
CA ALA A 472 0.32 12.56 9.63
C ALA A 472 1.74 13.02 9.26
N THR A 473 2.20 14.11 9.86
CA THR A 473 3.57 14.60 9.75
C THR A 473 4.01 15.16 11.10
N HIS A 474 5.29 15.00 11.46
CA HIS A 474 5.82 15.63 12.68
C HIS A 474 6.04 17.14 12.55
N GLY A 475 6.03 17.68 11.34
CA GLY A 475 6.51 19.02 11.03
C GLY A 475 5.44 20.01 10.57
N SER A 476 4.16 19.74 10.80
CA SER A 476 3.07 20.63 10.39
C SER A 476 2.51 21.45 11.56
N ALA A 477 2.58 22.78 11.44
CA ALA A 477 2.17 23.72 12.51
C ALA A 477 0.69 23.56 12.92
N GLU A 478 -0.19 23.27 11.96
CA GLU A 478 -1.62 23.12 12.21
C GLU A 478 -1.94 21.89 13.06
N PHE A 479 -1.19 20.79 12.91
CA PHE A 479 -1.40 19.60 13.73
C PHE A 479 -1.07 19.90 15.19
N TYR A 480 0.06 20.55 15.48
CA TYR A 480 0.40 21.00 16.84
C TYR A 480 -0.64 21.99 17.38
N SER A 481 -1.08 22.95 16.56
CA SER A 481 -2.07 23.95 16.97
C SER A 481 -3.42 23.33 17.34
N VAL A 482 -3.91 22.37 16.54
CA VAL A 482 -5.18 21.68 16.83
C VAL A 482 -5.04 20.74 18.02
N ARG A 483 -3.94 19.97 18.11
CA ARG A 483 -3.67 19.11 19.28
C ARG A 483 -3.60 19.93 20.56
N ARG A 484 -2.93 21.09 20.54
CA ARG A 484 -2.87 22.05 21.65
C ARG A 484 -4.27 22.48 22.07
N MET A 485 -5.07 23.00 21.14
CA MET A 485 -6.42 23.48 21.44
C MET A 485 -7.33 22.38 22.04
N ILE A 486 -7.29 21.16 21.47
CA ILE A 486 -8.03 20.01 22.01
C ILE A 486 -7.54 19.71 23.43
N SER A 487 -6.23 19.67 23.63
CA SER A 487 -5.62 19.30 24.92
C SER A 487 -5.91 20.33 26.01
N GLU A 488 -5.82 21.63 25.70
CA GLU A 488 -6.18 22.72 26.61
C GLU A 488 -7.63 22.60 27.09
N LYS A 489 -8.58 22.29 26.18
CA LYS A 489 -9.98 22.06 26.52
C LYS A 489 -10.19 20.78 27.34
N LEU A 490 -9.50 19.69 27.00
CA LEU A 490 -9.60 18.44 27.76
C LEU A 490 -9.08 18.61 29.20
N ILE A 491 -7.96 19.30 29.39
CA ILE A 491 -7.41 19.60 30.71
C ILE A 491 -8.35 20.52 31.49
N ARG A 492 -8.73 21.67 30.91
CA ARG A 492 -9.53 22.69 31.60
C ARG A 492 -10.94 22.22 31.92
N ASP A 493 -11.60 21.56 30.98
CA ASP A 493 -13.06 21.33 31.02
C ASP A 493 -13.42 19.87 31.35
N HIS A 494 -12.47 18.92 31.22
CA HIS A 494 -12.76 17.47 31.31
C HIS A 494 -11.81 16.66 32.23
N GLY A 495 -11.00 17.35 33.04
CA GLY A 495 -10.20 16.75 34.11
C GLY A 495 -9.09 15.82 33.63
N PHE A 496 -8.44 16.14 32.51
CA PHE A 496 -7.23 15.43 32.08
C PHE A 496 -6.00 15.96 32.84
N ASP A 497 -5.17 15.04 33.34
CA ASP A 497 -4.10 15.36 34.30
C ASP A 497 -2.75 15.66 33.65
N PHE A 498 -2.49 15.08 32.48
CA PHE A 498 -1.21 15.20 31.80
C PHE A 498 -1.29 14.93 30.30
N ILE A 499 -0.28 15.44 29.60
CA ILE A 499 0.03 15.12 28.21
C ILE A 499 1.30 14.25 28.21
N ALA A 500 1.24 13.11 27.55
CA ALA A 500 2.38 12.25 27.29
C ALA A 500 2.71 12.28 25.81
N VAL A 501 3.99 12.38 25.45
CA VAL A 501 4.42 12.60 24.08
C VAL A 501 5.38 11.53 23.59
N GLU A 502 5.42 11.28 22.28
CA GLU A 502 6.47 10.51 21.59
C GLU A 502 7.81 11.28 21.65
N GLY A 503 8.36 11.39 22.85
CA GLY A 503 9.55 12.16 23.15
C GLY A 503 10.29 11.59 24.33
N ASP A 504 11.52 12.07 24.49
CA ASP A 504 12.41 11.58 25.52
C ASP A 504 12.00 12.02 26.92
N TRP A 505 12.10 11.07 27.85
CA TRP A 505 11.77 11.32 29.25
C TRP A 505 12.63 12.42 29.89
N PRO A 506 13.98 12.43 29.77
CA PRO A 506 14.80 13.44 30.45
C PRO A 506 14.48 14.88 30.03
N ASP A 507 14.22 15.11 28.74
CA ASP A 507 13.91 16.45 28.23
C ASP A 507 12.49 16.90 28.62
N CYS A 508 11.51 16.00 28.53
CA CYS A 508 10.16 16.28 29.03
C CYS A 508 10.13 16.51 30.55
N GLN A 509 11.00 15.81 31.30
CA GLN A 509 11.10 15.99 32.74
C GLN A 509 11.61 17.39 33.13
N LYS A 510 12.56 17.97 32.38
CA LYS A 510 12.97 19.38 32.57
C LYS A 510 11.79 20.35 32.35
N LEU A 511 10.94 20.07 31.36
CA LEU A 511 9.72 20.86 31.11
C LEU A 511 8.69 20.68 32.24
N ASN A 512 8.52 19.45 32.75
CA ASN A 512 7.64 19.20 33.89
C ASN A 512 8.16 19.90 35.16
N GLU A 513 9.48 19.96 35.40
CA GLU A 513 10.06 20.75 36.49
C GLU A 513 9.78 22.25 36.32
N TYR A 514 9.88 22.79 35.09
CA TYR A 514 9.49 24.16 34.78
C TYR A 514 8.00 24.43 35.05
N ILE A 515 7.11 23.53 34.63
CA ILE A 515 5.66 23.62 34.91
C ILE A 515 5.39 23.68 36.41
N ARG A 516 6.14 22.92 37.22
CA ARG A 516 5.95 22.82 38.67
C ARG A 516 6.51 24.00 39.45
N THR A 517 7.63 24.56 38.99
CA THR A 517 8.46 25.48 39.80
C THR A 517 8.64 26.86 39.17
N GLY A 518 8.46 26.99 37.86
CA GLY A 518 8.85 28.17 37.09
C GLY A 518 10.36 28.39 36.96
N ALA A 519 11.20 27.47 37.47
CA ALA A 519 12.65 27.58 37.41
C ALA A 519 13.17 27.43 35.96
N GLY A 520 14.10 28.30 35.55
CA GLY A 520 14.66 28.32 34.18
C GLY A 520 14.12 29.43 33.28
N GLY A 521 13.17 30.24 33.77
CA GLY A 521 12.77 31.52 33.20
C GLY A 521 11.71 31.43 32.09
N SER A 522 11.82 30.50 31.15
CA SER A 522 10.78 30.22 30.15
C SER A 522 10.90 28.81 29.58
N ALA A 523 9.80 28.28 29.05
CA ALA A 523 9.80 26.99 28.35
C ALA A 523 10.80 26.97 27.19
N GLN A 524 10.92 28.09 26.46
CA GLN A 524 11.90 28.22 25.37
C GLN A 524 13.35 28.08 25.87
N ASN A 525 13.69 28.65 27.03
CA ASN A 525 15.04 28.54 27.58
C ASN A 525 15.41 27.10 27.96
N ILE A 526 14.43 26.32 28.43
CA ILE A 526 14.61 24.89 28.67
C ILE A 526 14.81 24.14 27.35
N MET A 527 13.93 24.39 26.36
CA MET A 527 13.99 23.73 25.05
C MET A 527 15.28 24.01 24.26
N ARG A 528 15.92 25.17 24.44
CA ARG A 528 17.23 25.47 23.82
C ARG A 528 18.35 24.52 24.26
N GLN A 529 18.16 23.83 25.39
CA GLN A 529 19.09 22.85 25.96
C GLN A 529 18.76 21.41 25.52
N PHE A 530 17.84 21.22 24.58
CA PHE A 530 17.61 19.92 23.97
C PHE A 530 18.76 19.63 23.00
N HIS A 531 19.43 18.51 23.21
CA HIS A 531 20.63 18.14 22.45
C HIS A 531 20.39 16.99 21.49
N ARG A 532 19.34 16.19 21.74
CA ARG A 532 19.10 14.99 20.98
C ARG A 532 18.33 15.26 19.70
N TRP A 533 18.84 14.74 18.59
CA TRP A 533 18.17 14.81 17.31
C TRP A 533 16.93 13.91 17.27
N PRO A 534 15.81 14.35 16.65
CA PRO A 534 15.56 15.69 16.15
C PRO A 534 15.10 16.61 17.27
N THR A 535 15.84 17.69 17.51
CA THR A 535 15.55 18.60 18.63
C THR A 535 14.24 19.37 18.45
N TRP A 536 13.86 19.65 17.20
CA TRP A 536 12.76 20.53 16.83
C TRP A 536 11.35 19.95 17.06
N MET A 537 11.22 18.62 17.18
CA MET A 537 9.91 17.96 17.30
C MET A 537 9.16 18.41 18.55
N TRP A 538 9.87 18.62 19.65
CA TRP A 538 9.30 19.19 20.88
C TRP A 538 9.86 20.57 21.24
N ALA A 539 11.01 20.97 20.68
CA ALA A 539 11.51 22.35 20.76
C ALA A 539 10.93 23.22 19.63
N ASN A 540 9.67 23.60 19.75
CA ASN A 540 8.97 24.49 18.81
C ASN A 540 8.04 25.45 19.55
N ASN A 541 7.57 26.48 18.83
CA ASN A 541 6.78 27.56 19.42
C ASN A 541 5.41 27.10 19.94
N GLU A 542 4.78 26.14 19.27
CA GLU A 542 3.48 25.59 19.62
C GLU A 542 3.56 24.80 20.93
N THR A 543 4.60 23.98 21.08
CA THR A 543 4.88 23.24 22.32
C THR A 543 5.28 24.19 23.43
N ALA A 544 6.15 25.18 23.17
CA ALA A 544 6.51 26.18 24.18
C ALA A 544 5.29 26.92 24.72
N SER A 545 4.40 27.37 23.82
CA SER A 545 3.15 28.05 24.20
C SER A 545 2.24 27.16 25.06
N LEU A 546 2.15 25.88 24.72
CA LEU A 546 1.40 24.90 25.51
C LEU A 546 2.01 24.71 26.92
N ILE A 547 3.34 24.56 27.02
CA ILE A 547 4.02 24.37 28.31
C ILE A 547 3.81 25.58 29.23
N GLU A 548 3.92 26.80 28.69
CA GLU A 548 3.62 28.03 29.43
C GLU A 548 2.17 28.04 29.95
N TRP A 549 1.21 27.65 29.11
CA TRP A 549 -0.18 27.54 29.52
C TRP A 549 -0.40 26.46 30.59
N MET A 550 0.23 25.29 30.46
CA MET A 550 0.09 24.15 31.38
C MET A 550 0.57 24.48 32.80
N GLN A 551 1.50 25.44 32.96
CA GLN A 551 1.93 25.93 34.26
C GLN A 551 0.74 26.44 35.10
N SER A 552 -0.24 27.09 34.48
CA SER A 552 -1.43 27.61 35.19
C SER A 552 -2.39 26.53 35.68
N PHE A 553 -2.35 25.34 35.07
CA PHE A 553 -3.21 24.20 35.43
C PHE A 553 -2.47 23.11 36.21
N GLN A 554 -1.14 23.23 36.35
CA GLN A 554 -0.32 22.19 36.96
C GLN A 554 -0.51 20.82 36.28
N ALA A 555 -0.81 20.79 34.98
CA ALA A 555 -0.91 19.56 34.20
C ALA A 555 0.50 19.03 33.86
N GLY A 556 0.73 17.72 33.95
CA GLY A 556 2.05 17.13 33.67
C GLY A 556 2.37 17.03 32.18
N PHE A 557 3.66 17.06 31.82
CA PHE A 557 4.14 16.82 30.46
C PHE A 557 5.25 15.75 30.50
N PHE A 558 5.03 14.59 29.88
CA PHE A 558 5.90 13.41 30.02
C PHE A 558 6.32 12.85 28.66
N GLY A 559 7.56 12.37 28.56
CA GLY A 559 8.03 11.60 27.42
C GLY A 559 7.63 10.13 27.56
N LEU A 560 7.35 9.44 26.46
CA LEU A 560 7.07 7.99 26.44
C LEU A 560 8.19 7.19 25.78
N ASP A 561 9.07 7.84 25.01
CA ASP A 561 9.97 7.15 24.09
C ASP A 561 11.14 6.48 24.80
N VAL A 562 11.68 5.44 24.16
CA VAL A 562 12.69 4.54 24.73
C VAL A 562 14.12 5.00 24.44
N TYR A 563 14.30 5.93 23.50
CA TYR A 563 15.59 6.10 22.89
C TYR A 563 16.68 6.64 23.85
N SER A 564 16.33 7.40 24.91
CA SER A 564 17.26 8.23 25.71
C SER A 564 18.18 7.45 26.65
N LEU A 565 18.95 6.51 26.11
CA LEU A 565 19.80 5.57 26.85
C LEU A 565 20.82 6.27 27.74
N PHE A 566 21.68 7.12 27.16
CA PHE A 566 22.78 7.75 27.89
C PHE A 566 22.29 8.86 28.82
N GLU A 567 21.33 9.67 28.39
CA GLU A 567 20.72 10.72 29.20
C GLU A 567 20.00 10.12 30.42
N SER A 568 19.32 8.98 30.25
CA SER A 568 18.68 8.26 31.35
C SER A 568 19.70 7.68 32.33
N MET A 569 20.83 7.16 31.83
CA MET A 569 21.94 6.73 32.70
C MET A 569 22.51 7.89 33.51
N ASP A 570 22.72 9.05 32.89
CA ASP A 570 23.23 10.24 33.59
C ASP A 570 22.27 10.72 34.67
N TYR A 571 20.98 10.73 34.38
CA TYR A 571 19.96 11.08 35.37
C TYR A 571 20.02 10.12 36.57
N VAL A 572 20.09 8.82 36.31
CA VAL A 572 20.19 7.80 37.38
C VAL A 572 21.47 7.95 38.20
N LYS A 573 22.62 8.15 37.55
CA LYS A 573 23.91 8.37 38.24
C LYS A 573 23.86 9.61 39.12
N ALA A 574 23.36 10.73 38.60
CA ALA A 574 23.23 11.98 39.33
C ALA A 574 22.27 11.86 40.52
N TYR A 575 21.10 11.25 40.32
CA TYR A 575 20.15 11.02 41.39
C TYR A 575 20.74 10.12 42.49
N ALA A 576 21.38 9.01 42.10
CA ALA A 576 21.99 8.08 43.03
C ALA A 576 23.08 8.75 43.89
N GLN A 577 23.94 9.55 43.26
CA GLN A 577 25.01 10.27 43.97
C GLN A 577 24.49 11.30 44.97
N GLN A 578 23.36 11.95 44.65
CA GLN A 578 22.80 13.02 45.49
C GLN A 578 21.86 12.50 46.59
N ASN A 579 21.20 11.36 46.38
CA ASN A 579 20.04 10.96 47.19
C ASN A 579 20.10 9.54 47.76
N LEU A 580 21.08 8.71 47.39
CA LEU A 580 21.18 7.33 47.87
C LEU A 580 22.44 7.11 48.73
N GLU A 581 22.45 6.00 49.47
CA GLU A 581 23.59 5.57 50.26
C GLU A 581 24.87 5.48 49.40
N PRO A 582 26.03 6.01 49.87
CA PRO A 582 27.25 6.10 49.07
C PRO A 582 27.69 4.79 48.42
N ALA A 583 27.58 3.67 49.14
CA ALA A 583 27.93 2.36 48.62
C ALA A 583 27.01 1.89 47.47
N LEU A 584 25.72 2.21 47.54
CA LEU A 584 24.76 1.91 46.47
C LEU A 584 25.00 2.84 45.27
N ALA A 585 25.25 4.12 45.50
CA ALA A 585 25.57 5.08 44.47
C ALA A 585 26.84 4.68 43.68
N GLU A 586 27.90 4.27 44.38
CA GLU A 586 29.15 3.77 43.79
C GLU A 586 28.91 2.48 42.97
N ALA A 587 28.08 1.55 43.48
CA ALA A 587 27.74 0.33 42.76
C ALA A 587 26.97 0.62 41.45
N ILE A 588 26.04 1.59 41.46
CA ILE A 588 25.30 2.02 40.27
C ILE A 588 26.26 2.62 39.23
N GLN A 589 27.13 3.55 39.65
CA GLN A 589 28.15 4.17 38.81
C GLN A 589 29.04 3.11 38.13
N LYS A 590 29.58 2.17 38.92
CA LYS A 590 30.48 1.12 38.43
C LYS A 590 29.81 0.21 37.39
N ARG A 591 28.52 -0.10 37.55
CA ARG A 591 27.77 -0.93 36.60
C ARG A 591 27.50 -0.23 35.27
N TYR A 592 27.31 1.10 35.28
CA TYR A 592 27.14 1.86 34.04
C TYR A 592 28.45 2.28 33.38
N ALA A 593 29.58 2.26 34.09
CA ALA A 593 30.90 2.56 33.51
C ALA A 593 31.29 1.66 32.33
N GLY A 594 30.67 0.49 32.19
CA GLY A 594 30.83 -0.37 31.01
C GLY A 594 30.37 0.28 29.70
N PHE A 595 29.52 1.31 29.76
CA PHE A 595 29.05 2.06 28.60
C PHE A 595 29.94 3.25 28.23
N ASP A 596 30.89 3.65 29.09
CA ASP A 596 31.77 4.80 28.85
C ASP A 596 32.58 4.69 27.53
N PRO A 597 33.10 3.50 27.12
CA PRO A 597 33.85 3.36 25.87
C PRO A 597 33.06 3.66 24.59
N PHE A 598 31.72 3.75 24.66
CA PHE A 598 30.91 4.08 23.49
C PHE A 598 30.72 5.58 23.31
N GLU A 599 31.24 6.42 24.20
CA GLU A 599 31.25 7.89 24.04
C GLU A 599 29.87 8.49 23.69
N ARG A 600 28.81 7.95 24.30
CA ARG A 600 27.40 8.32 24.04
C ARG A 600 26.89 8.00 22.63
N ASN A 601 27.49 7.01 21.97
CA ASN A 601 27.08 6.54 20.65
C ASN A 601 26.31 5.21 20.76
N GLU A 602 24.98 5.24 20.62
CA GLU A 602 24.14 4.05 20.75
C GLU A 602 24.38 3.06 19.61
N LYS A 603 24.80 3.55 18.43
CA LYS A 603 25.17 2.69 17.29
C LYS A 603 26.44 1.91 17.61
N ALA A 604 27.43 2.53 18.25
CA ALA A 604 28.64 1.84 18.70
C ALA A 604 28.28 0.72 19.69
N TYR A 605 27.32 0.96 20.60
CA TYR A 605 26.82 -0.08 21.49
C TYR A 605 26.08 -1.20 20.73
N ALA A 606 25.17 -0.87 19.80
CA ALA A 606 24.48 -1.86 18.98
C ALA A 606 25.45 -2.73 18.17
N GLN A 607 26.50 -2.13 17.58
CA GLN A 607 27.56 -2.85 16.87
C GLN A 607 28.39 -3.74 17.80
N PHE A 608 28.60 -3.32 19.05
CA PHE A 608 29.28 -4.13 20.05
C PHE A 608 28.49 -5.41 20.38
N LEU A 609 27.16 -5.33 20.44
CA LEU A 609 26.28 -6.48 20.70
C LEU A 609 26.37 -7.59 19.63
N LEU A 610 26.77 -7.27 18.39
CA LEU A 610 27.06 -8.28 17.36
C LEU A 610 28.19 -9.23 17.75
N LYS A 611 29.19 -8.72 18.48
CA LYS A 611 30.37 -9.49 18.92
C LYS A 611 30.19 -10.06 20.32
N PHE A 612 29.45 -9.33 21.17
CA PHE A 612 29.22 -9.70 22.57
C PHE A 612 27.73 -9.66 22.87
N PRO A 613 26.98 -10.74 22.52
CA PRO A 613 25.53 -10.75 22.63
C PRO A 613 25.03 -10.48 24.04
N GLU A 614 25.70 -10.92 25.11
CA GLU A 614 25.23 -10.67 26.48
C GLU A 614 25.25 -9.17 26.84
N GLY A 615 26.12 -8.37 26.23
CA GLY A 615 26.21 -6.93 26.48
C GLY A 615 26.36 -6.59 27.97
N PHE A 616 25.67 -5.55 28.41
CA PHE A 616 25.58 -5.14 29.82
C PHE A 616 24.17 -5.37 30.41
N ARG A 617 23.44 -6.35 29.88
CA ARG A 617 22.05 -6.61 30.26
C ARG A 617 21.91 -6.91 31.76
N GLY A 618 22.85 -7.68 32.31
CA GLY A 618 22.85 -8.06 33.73
C GLY A 618 23.01 -6.83 34.65
N GLU A 619 23.92 -5.95 34.30
CA GLU A 619 24.25 -4.71 35.00
C GLU A 619 23.05 -3.75 35.01
N VAL A 620 22.44 -3.54 33.85
CA VAL A 620 21.26 -2.67 33.68
C VAL A 620 20.06 -3.21 34.46
N ILE A 621 19.78 -4.51 34.38
CA ILE A 621 18.70 -5.14 35.15
C ILE A 621 18.97 -5.04 36.66
N GLN A 622 20.22 -5.20 37.09
CA GLN A 622 20.57 -5.10 38.50
C GLN A 622 20.37 -3.67 39.02
N ASN A 623 20.79 -2.65 38.27
CA ASN A 623 20.55 -1.25 38.65
C ASN A 623 19.06 -0.92 38.77
N LEU A 624 18.23 -1.39 37.82
CA LEU A 624 16.78 -1.25 37.92
C LEU A 624 16.25 -1.92 39.19
N ARG A 625 16.65 -3.18 39.48
CA ARG A 625 16.20 -3.90 40.68
C ARG A 625 16.54 -3.17 41.97
N GLU A 626 17.75 -2.61 42.11
CA GLU A 626 18.10 -1.87 43.32
C GLU A 626 17.27 -0.58 43.47
N LEU A 627 17.06 0.18 42.38
CA LEU A 627 16.24 1.39 42.43
C LEU A 627 14.76 1.10 42.74
N LEU A 628 14.23 -0.05 42.31
CA LEU A 628 12.87 -0.49 42.65
C LEU A 628 12.74 -0.98 44.10
N ARG A 629 13.84 -1.42 44.72
CA ARG A 629 13.85 -1.84 46.14
C ARG A 629 13.87 -0.66 47.10
N VAL A 630 14.36 0.50 46.66
CA VAL A 630 14.23 1.75 47.43
C VAL A 630 12.74 2.02 47.63
N ARG A 631 12.24 1.71 48.84
CA ARG A 631 10.80 1.68 49.14
C ARG A 631 10.21 3.09 49.04
N LEU A 632 9.05 3.18 48.40
CA LEU A 632 8.11 4.30 48.50
C LEU A 632 7.68 4.63 49.96
N ALA A 633 7.93 3.75 50.92
CA ALA A 633 7.63 3.99 52.34
C ALA A 633 8.66 4.89 53.05
N ASP A 634 9.88 5.02 52.51
CA ASP A 634 10.91 5.90 53.07
C ASP A 634 10.82 7.33 52.51
N VAL A 635 9.91 7.56 51.55
CA VAL A 635 9.77 8.83 50.85
C VAL A 635 8.32 8.99 50.38
N GLY A 636 7.56 9.91 50.99
CA GLY A 636 6.14 10.12 50.69
C GLY A 636 5.84 10.50 49.23
N GLU A 637 4.55 10.68 48.91
CA GLU A 637 3.98 11.03 47.59
C GLU A 637 4.63 12.24 46.87
N GLY A 638 5.52 12.98 47.54
CA GLY A 638 6.19 14.19 47.06
C GLY A 638 7.55 14.02 46.37
N ASN A 639 8.12 12.81 46.19
CA ASN A 639 9.44 12.69 45.55
C ASN A 639 9.37 12.28 44.06
N LEU A 640 9.03 13.27 43.23
CA LEU A 640 9.12 13.17 41.77
C LEU A 640 10.51 12.73 41.28
N GLY A 641 11.58 13.02 42.03
CA GLY A 641 12.95 12.62 41.70
C GLY A 641 13.16 11.11 41.74
N LEU A 642 12.69 10.42 42.79
CA LEU A 642 12.80 8.95 42.88
C LEU A 642 12.02 8.27 41.76
N PHE A 643 10.79 8.73 41.51
CA PHE A 643 9.95 8.21 40.43
C PHE A 643 10.65 8.40 39.07
N SER A 644 11.19 9.60 38.80
CA SER A 644 11.95 9.86 37.58
C SER A 644 13.21 9.00 37.49
N ALA A 645 13.95 8.77 38.59
CA ALA A 645 15.12 7.90 38.57
C ALA A 645 14.75 6.43 38.27
N GLN A 646 13.66 5.94 38.86
CA GLN A 646 13.12 4.61 38.59
C GLN A 646 12.65 4.48 37.14
N GLN A 647 12.02 5.51 36.58
CA GLN A 647 11.58 5.50 35.18
C GLN A 647 12.78 5.54 34.22
N ASN A 648 13.76 6.42 34.46
CA ASN A 648 14.99 6.44 33.68
C ASN A 648 15.70 5.08 33.72
N ALA A 649 15.74 4.38 34.87
CA ALA A 649 16.30 3.03 34.94
C ALA A 649 15.53 2.00 34.10
N ARG A 650 14.19 2.13 33.95
CA ARG A 650 13.40 1.31 33.02
C ARG A 650 13.73 1.64 31.58
N ILE A 651 13.89 2.92 31.26
CA ILE A 651 14.32 3.37 29.93
C ILE A 651 15.67 2.77 29.60
N VAL A 652 16.67 2.84 30.48
CA VAL A 652 17.98 2.21 30.23
C VAL A 652 17.84 0.71 29.93
N LYS A 653 17.01 -0.03 30.69
CA LYS A 653 16.73 -1.45 30.41
C LYS A 653 16.07 -1.66 29.05
N ASN A 654 15.00 -0.93 28.74
CA ASN A 654 14.24 -1.15 27.51
C ASN A 654 14.99 -0.61 26.29
N ALA A 655 15.80 0.43 26.44
CA ALA A 655 16.69 0.97 25.41
C ALA A 655 17.80 -0.03 25.05
N GLU A 656 18.39 -0.68 26.05
CA GLU A 656 19.33 -1.79 25.83
C GLU A 656 18.71 -2.90 24.98
N GLU A 657 17.48 -3.30 25.31
CA GLU A 657 16.70 -4.30 24.55
C GLU A 657 16.31 -3.82 23.15
N TYR A 658 16.00 -2.53 23.00
CA TYR A 658 15.73 -1.90 21.72
C TYR A 658 16.96 -1.94 20.80
N TYR A 659 18.13 -1.47 21.27
CA TYR A 659 19.34 -1.47 20.46
C TYR A 659 19.84 -2.88 20.15
N ARG A 660 19.56 -3.83 21.04
CA ARG A 660 19.79 -5.27 20.82
C ARG A 660 18.94 -5.85 19.70
N SER A 661 17.64 -5.57 19.71
CA SER A 661 16.73 -6.07 18.66
C SER A 661 16.96 -5.39 17.31
N MET A 662 17.39 -4.12 17.32
CA MET A 662 17.73 -3.36 16.11
C MET A 662 18.81 -4.06 15.25
N VAL A 663 19.75 -4.78 15.87
CA VAL A 663 20.84 -5.50 15.19
C VAL A 663 20.34 -6.55 14.20
N PHE A 664 19.22 -7.20 14.51
CA PHE A 664 18.70 -8.32 13.73
C PHE A 664 17.61 -7.89 12.74
N GLY A 665 17.17 -6.63 12.78
CA GLY A 665 16.12 -6.07 11.94
C GLY A 665 14.73 -6.64 12.23
N GLY A 666 13.75 -6.29 11.39
CA GLY A 666 12.37 -6.79 11.50
C GLY A 666 11.47 -5.93 12.39
N ALA A 667 10.39 -6.55 12.89
CA ALA A 667 9.38 -5.85 13.70
C ALA A 667 9.76 -5.69 15.18
N ASP A 668 10.78 -6.42 15.65
CA ASP A 668 11.08 -6.54 17.07
C ASP A 668 11.49 -5.21 17.72
N SER A 669 12.36 -4.41 17.08
CA SER A 669 12.77 -3.12 17.64
C SER A 669 11.62 -2.12 17.72
N TRP A 670 10.76 -2.11 16.70
CA TRP A 670 9.53 -1.33 16.70
C TRP A 670 8.59 -1.76 17.83
N ASN A 671 8.36 -3.06 17.97
CA ASN A 671 7.47 -3.62 18.99
C ASN A 671 7.99 -3.35 20.41
N VAL A 672 9.30 -3.44 20.65
CA VAL A 672 9.94 -3.08 21.92
C VAL A 672 9.69 -1.60 22.26
N ARG A 673 9.79 -0.71 21.27
CA ARG A 673 9.55 0.73 21.45
C ARG A 673 8.11 1.02 21.85
N ASP A 674 7.12 0.53 21.11
CA ASP A 674 5.70 0.77 21.43
C ASP A 674 5.27 0.05 22.72
N GLN A 675 5.84 -1.12 23.01
CA GLN A 675 5.65 -1.81 24.28
C GLN A 675 6.17 -0.99 25.47
N HIS A 676 7.33 -0.35 25.33
CA HIS A 676 7.84 0.58 26.34
C HIS A 676 6.92 1.79 26.53
N MET A 677 6.41 2.37 25.44
CA MET A 677 5.50 3.52 25.52
C MET A 677 4.21 3.19 26.29
N ILE A 678 3.60 2.02 26.05
CA ILE A 678 2.39 1.60 26.77
C ILE A 678 2.67 1.26 28.24
N GLU A 679 3.84 0.69 28.56
CA GLU A 679 4.28 0.46 29.94
C GLU A 679 4.45 1.78 30.71
N THR A 680 5.08 2.77 30.09
CA THR A 680 5.28 4.10 30.67
C THR A 680 3.95 4.83 30.87
N LEU A 681 3.05 4.77 29.88
CA LEU A 681 1.71 5.36 29.99
C LEU A 681 0.91 4.72 31.14
N ASP A 682 0.95 3.41 31.27
CA ASP A 682 0.27 2.68 32.34
C ASP A 682 0.79 3.08 33.73
N LEU A 683 2.12 3.22 33.88
CA LEU A 683 2.75 3.71 35.11
C LEU A 683 2.28 5.13 35.47
N LEU A 684 2.17 6.01 34.48
CA LEU A 684 1.71 7.39 34.70
C LEU A 684 0.23 7.46 35.09
N LEU A 685 -0.62 6.61 34.50
CA LEU A 685 -2.06 6.53 34.81
C LEU A 685 -2.33 6.02 36.23
N HIS A 686 -1.45 5.18 36.77
CA HIS A 686 -1.56 4.60 38.11
C HIS A 686 -0.72 5.36 39.16
N ARG A 687 -0.19 6.53 38.80
CA ARG A 687 0.63 7.32 39.72
C ARG A 687 -0.24 8.05 40.75
N GLY A 688 -0.09 7.67 42.01
CA GLY A 688 -0.79 8.31 43.14
C GLY A 688 -2.18 7.70 43.40
N PRO A 689 -2.94 8.25 44.36
CA PRO A 689 -4.09 7.58 44.94
C PRO A 689 -5.38 7.71 44.10
N GLN A 690 -5.42 8.64 43.15
CA GLN A 690 -6.61 8.93 42.34
C GLN A 690 -6.43 8.44 40.90
N PRO A 691 -7.49 7.90 40.26
CA PRO A 691 -7.46 7.55 38.84
C PRO A 691 -7.19 8.79 37.98
N ARG A 692 -6.19 8.71 37.12
CA ARG A 692 -5.82 9.80 36.21
C ARG A 692 -6.35 9.59 34.79
N LYS A 693 -6.49 10.69 34.05
CA LYS A 693 -6.78 10.70 32.61
C LYS A 693 -5.60 11.30 31.83
N ALA A 694 -5.32 10.71 30.69
CA ALA A 694 -4.14 11.04 29.89
C ALA A 694 -4.50 11.51 28.48
N ILE A 695 -3.74 12.47 27.99
CA ILE A 695 -3.70 12.83 26.57
C ILE A 695 -2.36 12.33 26.03
N VAL A 696 -2.36 11.68 24.87
CA VAL A 696 -1.14 11.17 24.23
C VAL A 696 -0.94 11.86 22.89
N TRP A 697 0.23 12.42 22.63
CA TRP A 697 0.62 12.97 21.33
C TRP A 697 1.73 12.12 20.74
N ALA A 698 1.46 11.45 19.63
CA ALA A 698 2.45 10.68 18.89
C ALA A 698 2.06 10.64 17.41
N HIS A 699 2.94 10.15 16.55
CA HIS A 699 2.64 9.97 15.14
C HIS A 699 1.41 9.07 14.95
N ASN A 700 0.67 9.24 13.84
CA ASN A 700 -0.45 8.37 13.47
C ASN A 700 -0.07 6.87 13.47
N SER A 701 1.18 6.55 13.13
CA SER A 701 1.73 5.19 13.14
C SER A 701 1.74 4.56 14.53
N HIS A 702 1.89 5.36 15.58
CA HIS A 702 1.86 4.91 16.97
C HIS A 702 0.44 4.87 17.54
N ILE A 703 -0.42 5.85 17.25
CA ILE A 703 -1.71 6.00 17.94
C ILE A 703 -2.92 5.33 17.28
N GLY A 704 -2.87 4.98 16.00
CA GLY A 704 -4.02 4.29 15.36
C GLY A 704 -4.17 2.85 15.86
N ASP A 705 -5.28 2.18 15.58
CA ASP A 705 -5.39 0.74 15.85
C ASP A 705 -4.62 -0.07 14.80
N TYR A 706 -3.52 -0.73 15.20
CA TYR A 706 -2.68 -1.50 14.26
C TYR A 706 -3.42 -2.69 13.63
N HIS A 707 -4.49 -3.21 14.24
CA HIS A 707 -5.31 -4.27 13.64
C HIS A 707 -5.99 -3.83 12.33
N ALA A 708 -6.13 -2.51 12.14
CA ALA A 708 -6.74 -1.91 10.97
C ALA A 708 -5.72 -1.40 9.94
N THR A 709 -4.46 -1.82 10.02
CA THR A 709 -3.39 -1.39 9.10
C THR A 709 -2.66 -2.59 8.47
N SER A 710 -1.61 -2.33 7.66
CA SER A 710 -0.69 -3.38 7.22
C SER A 710 0.22 -3.92 8.33
N MET A 711 0.32 -3.21 9.45
CA MET A 711 1.21 -3.55 10.58
C MET A 711 0.89 -4.94 11.14
N LEU A 712 -0.41 -5.29 11.25
CA LEU A 712 -0.83 -6.61 11.72
C LEU A 712 -0.29 -7.74 10.84
N GLU A 713 -0.38 -7.62 9.52
CA GLU A 713 0.13 -8.65 8.60
C GLU A 713 1.67 -8.75 8.61
N GLU A 714 2.33 -7.65 8.95
CA GLU A 714 3.79 -7.53 9.00
C GLU A 714 4.38 -7.84 10.39
N GLY A 715 3.53 -8.13 11.38
CA GLY A 715 3.94 -8.45 12.76
C GLY A 715 4.31 -7.25 13.64
N TYR A 716 3.95 -6.04 13.22
CA TYR A 716 4.13 -4.81 13.98
C TYR A 716 2.93 -4.51 14.87
N VAL A 717 3.18 -4.03 16.08
CA VAL A 717 2.17 -3.46 16.99
C VAL A 717 2.32 -1.95 17.09
N ASN A 718 1.33 -1.27 17.66
CA ASN A 718 1.49 0.14 18.01
C ASN A 718 0.76 0.50 19.32
N LEU A 719 1.13 1.65 19.89
CA LEU A 719 0.61 2.18 21.14
C LEU A 719 -0.92 2.25 21.19
N GLY A 720 -1.58 2.63 20.09
CA GLY A 720 -3.03 2.73 20.00
C GLY A 720 -3.75 1.39 20.16
N GLY A 721 -3.33 0.38 19.40
CA GLY A 721 -3.88 -0.98 19.54
C GLY A 721 -3.54 -1.61 20.89
N LEU A 722 -2.29 -1.48 21.34
CA LEU A 722 -1.85 -1.96 22.67
C LEU A 722 -2.64 -1.32 23.81
N ALA A 723 -2.96 -0.03 23.71
CA ALA A 723 -3.78 0.64 24.71
C ALA A 723 -5.23 0.13 24.72
N ARG A 724 -5.82 -0.16 23.56
CA ARG A 724 -7.16 -0.77 23.49
C ARG A 724 -7.19 -2.17 24.05
N GLU A 725 -6.16 -2.98 23.80
CA GLU A 725 -6.01 -4.32 24.41
C GLU A 725 -5.90 -4.23 25.93
N LYS A 726 -5.10 -3.28 26.43
CA LYS A 726 -4.80 -3.17 27.86
C LYS A 726 -5.93 -2.52 28.67
N PHE A 727 -6.51 -1.43 28.18
CA PHE A 727 -7.48 -0.62 28.91
C PHE A 727 -8.93 -0.86 28.47
N GLY A 728 -9.14 -1.51 27.33
CA GLY A 728 -10.45 -1.70 26.70
C GLY A 728 -10.77 -0.59 25.69
N GLN A 729 -11.50 -0.96 24.64
CA GLN A 729 -11.82 -0.07 23.51
C GLN A 729 -12.57 1.20 23.94
N ASP A 730 -13.52 1.10 24.88
CA ASP A 730 -14.29 2.25 25.36
C ASP A 730 -13.50 3.20 26.27
N GLN A 731 -12.33 2.78 26.75
CA GLN A 731 -11.46 3.60 27.62
C GLN A 731 -10.41 4.39 26.84
N VAL A 732 -10.30 4.16 25.52
CA VAL A 732 -9.26 4.74 24.66
C VAL A 732 -9.89 5.35 23.42
N ALA A 733 -9.78 6.67 23.25
CA ALA A 733 -10.21 7.36 22.05
C ALA A 733 -9.00 7.64 21.14
N LEU A 734 -9.06 7.15 19.90
CA LEU A 734 -7.99 7.32 18.90
C LEU A 734 -8.40 8.36 17.85
N VAL A 735 -7.65 9.46 17.74
CA VAL A 735 -7.93 10.56 16.80
C VAL A 735 -6.80 10.70 15.80
N GLY A 736 -7.04 10.29 14.55
CA GLY A 736 -6.08 10.43 13.45
C GLY A 736 -6.12 11.80 12.80
N PHE A 737 -5.03 12.18 12.13
CA PHE A 737 -4.92 13.44 11.39
C PHE A 737 -4.46 13.20 9.95
N GLY A 738 -4.75 14.10 9.02
CA GLY A 738 -4.22 14.04 7.65
C GLY A 738 -4.30 15.38 6.90
N SER A 739 -3.46 15.51 5.87
CA SER A 739 -3.42 16.69 5.00
C SER A 739 -3.14 16.34 3.55
N TYR A 740 -3.70 17.12 2.62
CA TYR A 740 -3.52 16.89 1.19
C TYR A 740 -2.20 17.46 0.68
N GLN A 741 -1.80 18.64 1.11
CA GLN A 741 -0.59 19.31 0.62
C GLN A 741 -0.06 20.34 1.63
N GLY A 742 1.04 21.01 1.30
CA GLY A 742 1.50 22.19 2.01
C GLY A 742 3.00 22.23 2.17
N GLU A 743 3.45 22.60 3.37
CA GLU A 743 4.84 22.57 3.78
C GLU A 743 4.97 21.82 5.11
N VAL A 744 6.13 21.24 5.32
CA VAL A 744 6.47 20.48 6.53
C VAL A 744 7.91 20.78 6.93
N LEU A 745 8.17 20.89 8.24
CA LEU A 745 9.52 20.87 8.77
C LEU A 745 9.99 19.43 8.90
N ALA A 746 11.03 19.04 8.17
CA ALA A 746 11.58 17.70 8.25
C ALA A 746 13.06 17.74 7.86
N SER A 747 13.80 16.68 8.13
CA SER A 747 15.18 16.53 7.66
C SER A 747 15.24 15.68 6.39
N PRO A 748 16.14 15.97 5.44
CA PRO A 748 16.29 15.17 4.23
C PRO A 748 16.92 13.80 4.50
N ALA A 749 17.62 13.64 5.63
CA ALA A 749 18.19 12.39 6.11
C ALA A 749 18.31 12.42 7.63
N TRP A 750 18.54 11.24 8.24
CA TRP A 750 18.88 11.13 9.65
C TRP A 750 20.10 11.98 10.00
N ASP A 751 20.09 12.56 11.21
CA ASP A 751 21.14 13.43 11.75
C ASP A 751 21.39 14.73 10.95
N SER A 752 20.64 14.96 9.86
CA SER A 752 20.76 16.18 9.05
C SER A 752 19.96 17.35 9.65
N PRO A 753 20.37 18.61 9.39
CA PRO A 753 19.58 19.78 9.76
C PRO A 753 18.17 19.71 9.21
N GLU A 754 17.23 20.22 10.01
CA GLU A 754 15.85 20.38 9.61
C GLU A 754 15.71 21.44 8.50
N THR A 755 14.85 21.18 7.54
CA THR A 755 14.56 22.06 6.41
C THR A 755 13.06 22.18 6.18
N VAL A 756 12.60 23.37 5.85
CA VAL A 756 11.25 23.57 5.34
C VAL A 756 11.17 22.90 3.97
N THR A 757 10.29 21.91 3.86
CA THR A 757 10.18 21.02 2.71
C THR A 757 8.75 21.05 2.17
N SER A 758 8.60 21.03 0.84
CA SER A 758 7.29 20.97 0.21
C SER A 758 6.62 19.61 0.48
N LEU A 759 5.38 19.64 0.95
CA LEU A 759 4.48 18.50 1.02
C LEU A 759 3.62 18.53 -0.24
N PRO A 760 3.93 17.73 -1.28
CA PRO A 760 3.18 17.74 -2.52
C PRO A 760 1.77 17.20 -2.28
N GLU A 761 0.94 17.30 -3.32
CA GLU A 761 -0.41 16.77 -3.30
C GLU A 761 -0.42 15.28 -2.92
N ALA A 762 -1.42 14.89 -2.13
CA ALA A 762 -1.56 13.52 -1.70
C ALA A 762 -1.87 12.64 -2.90
N ARG A 763 -1.24 11.45 -2.89
CA ARG A 763 -1.34 10.48 -3.98
C ARG A 763 -2.80 10.21 -4.31
N GLU A 764 -3.11 10.08 -5.60
CA GLU A 764 -4.45 9.67 -6.01
C GLU A 764 -4.86 8.37 -5.32
N SER A 765 -6.15 8.26 -4.97
CA SER A 765 -6.74 7.17 -4.19
C SER A 765 -6.27 7.02 -2.72
N SER A 766 -5.40 7.90 -2.22
CA SER A 766 -5.16 8.04 -0.76
C SER A 766 -6.40 8.56 -0.05
N PHE A 767 -6.45 8.36 1.27
CA PHE A 767 -7.56 8.90 2.06
C PHE A 767 -7.60 10.43 2.03
N GLU A 768 -6.43 11.07 2.06
CA GLU A 768 -6.28 12.52 1.96
C GLU A 768 -6.75 13.06 0.60
N PHE A 769 -6.51 12.32 -0.49
CA PHE A 769 -7.07 12.66 -1.80
C PHE A 769 -8.61 12.68 -1.78
N TYR A 770 -9.25 11.67 -1.18
CA TYR A 770 -10.71 11.65 -1.05
C TYR A 770 -11.23 12.78 -0.14
N CYS A 771 -10.52 13.06 0.95
CA CYS A 771 -10.84 14.21 1.81
C CYS A 771 -10.72 15.54 1.06
N HIS A 772 -9.71 15.72 0.21
CA HIS A 772 -9.54 16.91 -0.64
C HIS A 772 -10.67 17.06 -1.66
N LYS A 773 -11.12 15.97 -2.27
CA LYS A 773 -12.28 16.02 -3.18
C LYS A 773 -13.56 16.38 -2.41
N ALA A 774 -13.77 15.82 -1.21
CA ALA A 774 -14.90 16.16 -0.36
C ALA A 774 -14.87 17.61 0.13
N SER A 775 -13.67 18.15 0.45
CA SER A 775 -13.48 19.50 0.97
C SER A 775 -14.04 20.58 0.02
N LYS A 776 -13.92 20.35 -1.29
CA LYS A 776 -14.47 21.23 -2.34
C LYS A 776 -15.99 21.35 -2.28
N THR A 777 -16.69 20.22 -2.07
CA THR A 777 -18.15 20.20 -1.99
C THR A 777 -18.66 20.68 -0.63
N ILE A 778 -17.96 20.31 0.45
CA ILE A 778 -18.26 20.77 1.82
C ILE A 778 -18.02 22.29 1.96
N ASN A 779 -17.25 22.88 1.05
CA ASN A 779 -16.79 24.27 1.09
C ASN A 779 -16.09 24.60 2.41
N SER A 780 -15.18 23.71 2.82
CA SER A 780 -14.32 23.89 3.99
C SER A 780 -13.01 23.13 3.83
N GLN A 781 -11.89 23.82 4.06
CA GLN A 781 -10.55 23.22 4.04
C GLN A 781 -10.20 22.46 5.33
N ARG A 782 -11.05 22.55 6.36
CA ARG A 782 -10.86 21.88 7.65
C ARG A 782 -12.17 21.25 8.11
N PHE A 783 -12.13 19.98 8.46
CA PHE A 783 -13.27 19.26 9.04
C PHE A 783 -12.78 18.09 9.88
N TYR A 784 -13.66 17.55 10.72
CA TYR A 784 -13.42 16.25 11.34
C TYR A 784 -14.55 15.28 10.98
N MET A 785 -14.29 13.99 11.17
CA MET A 785 -15.27 12.92 11.09
C MET A 785 -15.21 12.12 12.39
N THR A 786 -16.34 11.54 12.79
CA THR A 786 -16.41 10.54 13.87
C THR A 786 -16.93 9.24 13.27
N PHE A 787 -16.41 8.11 13.74
CA PHE A 787 -16.68 6.80 13.15
C PHE A 787 -17.47 5.92 14.11
N ASP A 788 -18.79 5.90 13.90
CA ASP A 788 -19.71 5.05 14.64
C ASP A 788 -19.80 3.63 14.02
N SER A 789 -20.74 2.83 14.53
CA SER A 789 -20.97 1.48 14.01
C SER A 789 -21.44 1.45 12.55
N ALA A 790 -22.12 2.50 12.06
CA ALA A 790 -22.53 2.57 10.67
C ALA A 790 -21.32 2.83 9.76
N ALA A 791 -20.48 3.80 10.11
CA ALA A 791 -19.23 4.08 9.38
C ALA A 791 -18.23 2.91 9.44
N ARG A 792 -18.23 2.13 10.52
CA ARG A 792 -17.42 0.89 10.61
C ARG A 792 -17.92 -0.23 9.69
N ASN A 793 -19.19 -0.20 9.30
CA ASN A 793 -19.80 -1.20 8.41
C ASN A 793 -19.94 -0.73 6.95
N SER A 794 -19.52 0.50 6.65
CA SER A 794 -19.61 1.13 5.33
C SER A 794 -18.33 0.93 4.50
N ILE A 795 -18.14 1.71 3.42
CA ILE A 795 -16.92 1.63 2.60
C ILE A 795 -15.70 2.11 3.39
N LEU A 796 -15.84 3.12 4.26
CA LEU A 796 -14.74 3.63 5.10
C LEU A 796 -14.27 2.62 6.16
N GLY A 797 -15.15 1.70 6.57
CA GLY A 797 -14.86 0.65 7.54
C GLY A 797 -14.48 -0.71 6.96
N LYS A 798 -14.49 -0.86 5.63
CA LYS A 798 -14.19 -2.11 4.93
C LYS A 798 -13.05 -1.99 3.91
N ARG A 799 -12.83 -0.82 3.33
CA ARG A 799 -11.80 -0.58 2.32
C ARG A 799 -10.48 -0.16 2.96
N ARG A 800 -9.36 -0.63 2.39
CA ARG A 800 -8.01 -0.12 2.71
C ARG A 800 -7.66 1.08 1.83
N TYR A 801 -7.10 2.10 2.45
CA TYR A 801 -6.63 3.34 1.83
C TYR A 801 -5.15 3.50 2.13
N GLY A 802 -4.40 4.10 1.20
CA GLY A 802 -3.12 4.70 1.58
C GLY A 802 -3.40 5.89 2.51
N HIS A 803 -2.85 5.87 3.72
CA HIS A 803 -2.97 6.95 4.71
C HIS A 803 -1.59 7.56 4.94
N ARG A 804 -1.45 8.87 4.72
CA ARG A 804 -0.14 9.53 4.70
C ARG A 804 0.55 9.46 6.08
N ALA A 805 1.85 9.21 6.05
CA ALA A 805 2.72 9.05 7.19
C ALA A 805 4.12 9.61 6.87
N VAL A 806 4.42 10.80 7.38
CA VAL A 806 5.68 11.50 7.18
C VAL A 806 6.41 11.65 8.52
N GLY A 807 7.51 10.94 8.66
CA GLY A 807 8.34 10.99 9.86
C GLY A 807 9.19 12.25 9.96
N VAL A 808 10.20 12.19 10.84
CA VAL A 808 11.18 13.26 11.04
C VAL A 808 12.17 13.38 9.87
N VAL A 809 12.32 12.29 9.10
CA VAL A 809 12.99 12.27 7.81
C VAL A 809 11.95 12.26 6.71
N TYR A 810 12.12 13.12 5.72
CA TYR A 810 11.18 13.22 4.61
C TYR A 810 11.88 13.66 3.32
N GLU A 811 11.60 12.91 2.26
CA GLU A 811 12.05 13.22 0.91
C GLU A 811 10.85 13.22 -0.05
N PRO A 812 10.40 14.39 -0.55
CA PRO A 812 9.18 14.51 -1.37
C PRO A 812 9.15 13.63 -2.61
N ARG A 813 10.32 13.33 -3.18
CA ARG A 813 10.46 12.45 -4.36
C ARG A 813 9.92 11.03 -4.15
N PHE A 814 9.74 10.58 -2.90
CA PHE A 814 9.23 9.25 -2.58
C PHE A 814 7.71 9.20 -2.34
N GLU A 815 6.99 10.32 -2.37
CA GLU A 815 5.53 10.34 -2.19
C GLU A 815 4.79 9.39 -3.14
N ASN A 816 5.18 9.37 -4.43
CA ASN A 816 4.56 8.51 -5.43
C ASN A 816 4.98 7.04 -5.36
N HIS A 817 5.98 6.70 -4.53
CA HIS A 817 6.48 5.33 -4.38
C HIS A 817 5.77 4.57 -3.25
N GLY A 818 4.81 5.19 -2.57
CA GLY A 818 4.01 4.57 -1.50
C GLY A 818 4.72 4.38 -0.16
N ARG A 819 5.99 4.81 -0.02
CA ARG A 819 6.75 4.70 1.24
C ARG A 819 6.12 5.52 2.36
N ASN A 820 5.67 6.74 2.05
CA ASN A 820 5.06 7.63 3.05
C ASN A 820 3.56 7.36 3.27
N TYR A 821 3.07 6.15 2.99
CA TYR A 821 1.65 5.81 3.11
C TYR A 821 1.48 4.44 3.77
N VAL A 822 0.70 4.41 4.85
CA VAL A 822 0.37 3.17 5.55
C VAL A 822 -1.02 2.69 5.09
N PRO A 823 -1.14 1.50 4.47
CA PRO A 823 -2.43 0.91 4.14
C PRO A 823 -3.31 0.79 5.40
N SER A 824 -4.50 1.39 5.38
CA SER A 824 -5.34 1.57 6.57
C SER A 824 -6.82 1.45 6.26
N VAL A 825 -7.59 0.83 7.15
CA VAL A 825 -9.06 0.90 7.17
C VAL A 825 -9.48 2.01 8.13
N MET A 826 -9.82 3.18 7.59
CA MET A 826 -9.85 4.43 8.36
C MET A 826 -10.87 4.42 9.51
N ALA A 827 -12.09 3.93 9.27
CA ALA A 827 -13.12 3.90 10.31
C ALA A 827 -12.89 2.81 11.37
N GLN A 828 -11.98 1.85 11.13
CA GLN A 828 -11.56 0.87 12.13
C GLN A 828 -10.32 1.35 12.90
N ARG A 829 -9.40 2.04 12.21
CA ARG A 829 -8.14 2.54 12.77
C ARG A 829 -8.36 3.63 13.82
N TYR A 830 -9.38 4.48 13.64
CA TYR A 830 -9.63 5.64 14.51
C TYR A 830 -11.09 5.71 14.96
N ASP A 831 -11.35 6.41 16.05
CA ASP A 831 -12.70 6.81 16.48
C ASP A 831 -13.11 8.16 15.88
N ALA A 832 -12.11 9.00 15.58
CA ALA A 832 -12.30 10.25 14.86
C ALA A 832 -11.11 10.56 13.96
N PHE A 833 -11.33 11.38 12.95
CA PHE A 833 -10.29 11.82 12.02
C PHE A 833 -10.39 13.32 11.76
N VAL A 834 -9.27 14.02 11.89
CA VAL A 834 -9.15 15.46 11.64
C VAL A 834 -8.43 15.70 10.31
N TYR A 835 -9.09 16.39 9.40
CA TYR A 835 -8.54 16.72 8.09
C TYR A 835 -8.25 18.21 7.95
N ILE A 836 -7.06 18.52 7.42
CA ILE A 836 -6.61 19.88 7.12
C ILE A 836 -6.01 19.89 5.72
N ASP A 837 -6.68 20.54 4.76
CA ASP A 837 -6.34 20.44 3.33
C ASP A 837 -4.90 20.89 3.02
N ARG A 838 -4.48 22.01 3.60
CA ARG A 838 -3.14 22.57 3.44
C ARG A 838 -2.51 22.89 4.79
N THR A 839 -1.27 22.48 4.98
CA THR A 839 -0.45 22.75 6.18
C THR A 839 0.74 23.66 5.89
N SER A 840 1.31 24.25 6.94
CA SER A 840 2.55 25.01 6.92
C SER A 840 3.61 24.37 7.81
N ALA A 841 4.89 24.61 7.50
CA ALA A 841 5.98 24.06 8.27
C ALA A 841 6.01 24.61 9.72
N LEU A 842 6.25 23.71 10.67
CA LEU A 842 6.43 24.00 12.08
C LEU A 842 7.61 24.95 12.30
N ARG A 843 7.50 25.85 13.29
CA ARG A 843 8.56 26.80 13.63
C ARG A 843 9.38 26.27 14.80
N SER A 844 10.56 25.74 14.50
CA SER A 844 11.50 25.24 15.52
C SER A 844 12.10 26.37 16.36
N ILE A 845 12.46 26.03 17.59
CA ILE A 845 13.28 26.85 18.48
C ILE A 845 14.73 26.41 18.25
N PRO A 846 15.66 27.32 17.90
CA PRO A 846 17.07 26.97 17.71
C PRO A 846 17.67 26.40 18.99
N THR A 847 18.27 25.21 18.92
CA THR A 847 18.89 24.53 20.07
C THR A 847 20.41 24.47 19.95
N ILE A 848 21.10 24.25 21.07
CA ILE A 848 22.55 24.05 21.09
C ILE A 848 22.83 22.63 20.57
N LYS A 849 23.08 22.49 19.26
CA LYS A 849 23.49 21.22 18.66
C LYS A 849 24.89 20.86 19.18
N THR A 850 25.03 19.70 19.81
CA THR A 850 26.36 19.09 20.01
C THR A 850 26.87 18.70 18.63
N THR A 851 27.77 19.51 18.08
CA THR A 851 28.49 19.21 16.84
C THR A 851 29.51 18.10 17.11
N GLN A 852 29.05 16.86 17.17
CA GLN A 852 29.91 15.68 17.06
C GLN A 852 29.05 14.49 16.62
N GLU A 853 29.02 14.27 15.30
CA GLU A 853 29.22 12.98 14.61
C GLU A 853 28.63 13.04 13.17
N LEU A 854 29.47 12.67 12.19
CA LEU A 854 29.21 12.52 10.74
C LEU A 854 29.30 11.00 10.40
N PRO A 855 28.74 10.46 9.29
CA PRO A 855 27.35 10.05 9.04
C PRO A 855 27.13 8.52 8.73
N GLU A 856 25.85 8.12 8.56
CA GLU A 856 25.23 7.00 7.76
C GLU A 856 24.82 5.58 8.32
N THR A 857 23.48 5.41 8.43
CA THR A 857 22.54 4.32 7.96
C THR A 857 22.27 2.96 8.69
N TRP A 858 20.97 2.69 8.91
CA TRP A 858 20.19 1.39 8.90
C TRP A 858 19.69 0.77 10.24
N PRO A 859 18.47 0.17 10.37
CA PRO A 859 17.19 0.36 9.62
C PRO A 859 15.89 0.60 10.46
N GLY A 860 14.84 1.13 9.80
CA GLY A 860 13.43 0.75 10.02
C GLY A 860 12.41 1.87 10.25
N GLY A 861 11.44 2.04 9.32
CA GLY A 861 10.12 2.68 9.51
C GLY A 861 10.06 4.20 9.26
N VAL A 862 9.19 4.78 8.42
CA VAL A 862 7.99 4.35 7.69
C VAL A 862 8.19 4.67 6.21
#